data_AF-A0A9Q0N739-F1
#
_entry.id   AF-A0A9Q0N739-F1
#
_cell.length_a   1.000
_cell.length_b   1.000
_cell.length_c   1.000
_cell.angle_alpha   90.00
_cell.angle_beta   90.00
_cell.angle_gamma   90.00
#
_symmetry.space_group_name_H-M   'P 1'
#
loop_
_entity.id
_entity.type
_entity.pdbx_description
1 polymer ?
#
loop_
_entity_poly.entity_id
_entity_poly.type
_entity_poly.pdbx_seq_one_letter_code
_entity_poly.pdbx_strand_id
1 'polypeptide(L)'
;MSFFTKKSFESIKELGKISGLSKTLSAFDLILLGLGAIIGTGVFVTTGIVAAKHSGPAVMLSYFIAGMTCIFVALAYTELATMLPDSGSIYTYSYVAFGEVFAWLMGSVIILELAFAAGVVAVGWSGYVQAILAAGDVYLPKFLTTVPAAGGIINLPAFLIVVFVFCILYLGTKDSKKLNAILVFIKMAAIFAFIISAVPHFNITNWENFQPFGTNNMLIGASILFFAFTGFGTIAATAEECKNPNKDLMIGIIGSLVISTIVYVIIAGLVTGIAPFSELNNDQPLAHALNLNNSKIGSAIVATGAVCGMTTVLMMNIYATSRIFYVIARDGLLPKSFAKLHPKYDSPYVTLLIFSALAAILGGFCPTSLLIQLSSMGSLIDYSVVALIVLLFRIKMPNADRPFKCPAPFIIVPIVLVACLYLLAIQMFDSAFNLMDAVRTYFIDWQNIQPLRGTRDLLPGEYIIHEYIIKTAQHVGMLYGYKPMSTPIIEYTQIFDRTLGETSDIINKEIYNFVDKSGNNIALRPEFTASIIRAFISNKLHHSLPLKFFSAGPVFRYDRPQAGRQRQFHQINFEYIGGEGPIADAEIINLAFDILQSLEINLDLTLEINSLGCNQTRLIYEQKLVEYLSNYKSELSEDSQRRLIKNPLRILDSKDEQDQKIITDAPVITQCYSNETKQYFDSLLKYLDLLNIKYIINPKLVRGLDYYCHTAFEFTTTKLGAQSTILAGGRYDNLSKIMGGADVKAIGFAAGIERLALMRQYNIEKIRSVFIFPISDSNVSYCIILAQRLRQANIPIDLSITGKISKRIQKASLQSAKYAIFVGDNEQITENLKIKDLDQQHEYIIQFE
;
A
#
# COMPACT_ATOMS: atom_id res chain seq x y z
N MET A 1 33.33 17.35 19.88
CA MET A 1 32.12 18.13 19.58
C MET A 1 31.58 18.67 20.91
N SER A 2 31.43 19.98 21.03
CA SER A 2 30.70 20.61 22.14
C SER A 2 29.29 20.90 21.66
N PHE A 3 28.27 20.45 22.40
CA PHE A 3 26.87 20.36 21.91
C PHE A 3 26.30 21.67 21.35
N PHE A 4 26.75 22.83 21.85
CA PHE A 4 26.19 24.14 21.52
C PHE A 4 27.23 25.20 21.13
N THR A 5 28.47 24.82 20.79
CA THR A 5 29.45 25.81 20.36
C THR A 5 28.98 26.48 19.06
N LYS A 6 28.80 27.81 19.11
CA LYS A 6 28.37 28.61 17.97
C LYS A 6 29.56 29.29 17.32
N LYS A 7 29.51 29.42 16.00
CA LYS A 7 30.50 30.20 15.24
C LYS A 7 30.12 31.67 15.31
N SER A 8 31.08 32.56 15.58
CA SER A 8 30.80 33.99 15.67
C SER A 8 30.58 34.59 14.28
N PHE A 9 29.72 35.61 14.18
CA PHE A 9 29.46 36.34 12.93
C PHE A 9 30.74 36.93 12.32
N GLU A 10 31.65 37.43 13.15
CA GLU A 10 32.92 38.03 12.72
C GLU A 10 33.88 36.98 12.16
N SER A 11 33.99 35.81 12.80
CA SER A 11 34.86 34.74 12.32
C SER A 11 34.50 34.25 10.92
N ILE A 12 33.20 34.20 10.59
CA ILE A 12 32.72 33.80 9.26
C ILE A 12 33.03 34.88 8.21
N LYS A 13 32.83 36.16 8.55
CA LYS A 13 33.16 37.28 7.65
C LYS A 13 34.66 37.36 7.37
N GLU A 14 35.51 37.02 8.33
CA GLU A 14 36.96 36.92 8.11
C GLU A 14 37.35 35.71 7.27
N LEU A 15 36.77 34.53 7.54
CA LEU A 15 37.00 33.32 6.75
C LEU A 15 36.60 33.49 5.27
N GLY A 16 35.50 34.20 4.99
CA GLY A 16 35.07 34.51 3.62
C GLY A 16 36.00 35.47 2.86
N LYS A 17 36.84 36.26 3.56
CA LYS A 17 37.88 37.09 2.93
C LYS A 17 39.14 36.29 2.58
N ILE A 18 39.35 35.15 3.22
CA ILE A 18 40.54 34.29 3.11
C ILE A 18 40.33 33.14 2.09
N SER A 19 39.14 33.03 1.49
CA SER A 19 38.72 31.82 0.76
C SER A 19 39.50 31.49 -0.52
N GLY A 20 40.33 32.41 -1.03
CA GLY A 20 41.14 32.20 -2.24
C GLY A 20 40.33 32.14 -3.54
N LEU A 21 39.00 32.31 -3.50
CA LEU A 21 38.12 32.25 -4.68
C LEU A 21 38.07 33.59 -5.44
N SER A 22 38.00 33.52 -6.78
CA SER A 22 37.98 34.70 -7.65
C SER A 22 36.57 35.32 -7.80
N LYS A 23 36.43 36.60 -7.46
CA LYS A 23 35.18 37.37 -7.61
C LYS A 23 34.90 37.74 -9.07
N THR A 24 34.04 36.98 -9.74
CA THR A 24 33.83 37.08 -11.19
C THR A 24 32.36 37.18 -11.59
N LEU A 25 31.41 36.82 -10.72
CA LEU A 25 29.99 36.68 -11.06
C LEU A 25 29.22 37.99 -10.88
N SER A 26 28.41 38.35 -11.88
CA SER A 26 27.45 39.46 -11.86
C SER A 26 26.00 38.96 -11.65
N ALA A 27 25.05 39.86 -11.41
CA ALA A 27 23.62 39.52 -11.32
C ALA A 27 23.10 38.69 -12.51
N PHE A 28 23.52 39.00 -13.75
CA PHE A 28 23.10 38.26 -14.94
C PHE A 28 23.67 36.84 -14.94
N ASP A 29 24.94 36.67 -14.57
CA ASP A 29 25.57 35.36 -14.45
C ASP A 29 24.86 34.50 -13.40
N LEU A 30 24.42 35.10 -12.29
CA LEU A 30 23.69 34.41 -11.23
C LEU A 30 22.27 34.01 -11.65
N ILE A 31 21.58 34.82 -12.47
CA ILE A 31 20.29 34.40 -13.06
C ILE A 31 20.53 33.19 -13.96
N LEU A 32 21.54 33.22 -14.85
CA LEU A 32 21.85 32.09 -15.72
C LEU A 32 22.26 30.84 -14.93
N LEU A 33 23.05 30.99 -13.88
CA LEU A 33 23.40 29.90 -12.96
C LEU A 33 22.14 29.35 -12.26
N GLY A 34 21.24 30.22 -11.82
CA GLY A 34 19.98 29.84 -11.19
C GLY A 34 19.06 29.08 -12.13
N LEU A 35 18.80 29.59 -13.32
CA LEU A 35 18.05 28.87 -14.36
C LEU A 35 18.76 27.57 -14.73
N GLY A 36 20.09 27.58 -14.78
CA GLY A 36 21.00 26.43 -14.90
C GLY A 36 20.73 25.32 -13.90
N ALA A 37 20.60 25.68 -12.62
CA ALA A 37 20.41 24.75 -11.51
C ALA A 37 18.95 24.34 -11.29
N ILE A 38 17.98 25.20 -11.61
CA ILE A 38 16.56 24.94 -11.36
C ILE A 38 15.93 24.14 -12.50
N ILE A 39 16.07 24.62 -13.74
CA ILE A 39 15.36 24.06 -14.90
C ILE A 39 16.03 22.77 -15.39
N GLY A 40 15.41 21.63 -15.08
CA GLY A 40 15.84 20.31 -15.53
C GLY A 40 14.76 19.25 -15.36
N THR A 41 15.08 18.15 -14.70
CA THR A 41 14.23 16.95 -14.60
C THR A 41 12.88 17.20 -13.94
N GLY A 42 12.78 18.22 -13.09
CA GLY A 42 11.50 18.68 -12.54
C GLY A 42 10.49 18.93 -13.66
N VAL A 43 10.81 19.83 -14.59
CA VAL A 43 9.90 20.19 -15.67
C VAL A 43 9.87 19.18 -16.83
N PHE A 44 11.02 18.57 -17.16
CA PHE A 44 11.11 17.67 -18.31
C PHE A 44 10.54 16.27 -18.06
N VAL A 45 10.59 15.76 -16.83
CA VAL A 45 10.18 14.38 -16.50
C VAL A 45 9.10 14.37 -15.42
N THR A 46 9.33 15.09 -14.33
CA THR A 46 8.49 14.96 -13.13
C THR A 46 7.11 15.54 -13.33
N THR A 47 6.97 16.57 -14.17
CA THR A 47 5.67 17.10 -14.63
C THR A 47 4.72 15.99 -15.07
N GLY A 48 5.19 15.07 -15.93
CA GLY A 48 4.34 14.00 -16.48
C GLY A 48 3.97 12.96 -15.44
N ILE A 49 4.94 12.55 -14.61
CA ILE A 49 4.71 11.60 -13.51
C ILE A 49 3.66 12.14 -12.53
N VAL A 50 3.78 13.41 -12.13
CA VAL A 50 2.86 14.03 -11.16
C VAL A 50 1.50 14.33 -11.79
N ALA A 51 1.45 14.75 -13.06
CA ALA A 51 0.20 14.89 -13.80
C ALA A 51 -0.56 13.56 -13.85
N ALA A 52 0.14 12.46 -14.17
CA ALA A 52 -0.49 11.16 -14.34
C ALA A 52 -0.95 10.50 -13.03
N LYS A 53 -0.28 10.77 -11.90
CA LYS A 53 -0.49 10.03 -10.64
C LYS A 53 -1.13 10.84 -9.51
N HIS A 54 -1.03 12.17 -9.53
CA HIS A 54 -1.40 13.00 -8.38
C HIS A 54 -2.28 14.20 -8.73
N SER A 55 -1.98 14.92 -9.81
CA SER A 55 -2.61 16.24 -10.04
C SER A 55 -3.50 16.32 -11.27
N GLY A 56 -3.37 15.43 -12.26
CA GLY A 56 -4.04 15.60 -13.55
C GLY A 56 -3.64 16.95 -14.21
N PRO A 57 -4.57 17.60 -14.94
CA PRO A 57 -4.38 18.95 -15.47
C PRO A 57 -4.06 20.01 -14.40
N ALA A 58 -4.52 19.83 -13.16
CA ALA A 58 -4.21 20.73 -12.06
C ALA A 58 -2.73 20.71 -11.61
N VAL A 59 -1.85 19.95 -12.27
CA VAL A 59 -0.39 19.98 -12.04
C VAL A 59 0.21 21.39 -12.18
N MET A 60 -0.39 22.27 -13.00
CA MET A 60 0.00 23.68 -13.07
C MET A 60 -0.23 24.44 -11.75
N LEU A 61 -1.29 24.10 -11.00
CA LEU A 61 -1.54 24.67 -9.68
C LEU A 61 -0.57 24.09 -8.64
N SER A 62 -0.22 22.81 -8.75
CA SER A 62 0.82 22.20 -7.91
C SER A 62 2.15 22.93 -8.07
N TYR A 63 2.55 23.25 -9.31
CA TYR A 63 3.74 24.07 -9.58
C TYR A 63 3.63 25.49 -9.04
N PHE A 64 2.46 26.12 -9.18
CA PHE A 64 2.24 27.46 -8.67
C PHE A 64 2.38 27.51 -7.15
N ILE A 65 1.78 26.57 -6.43
CA ILE A 65 1.88 26.46 -4.97
C ILE A 65 3.33 26.24 -4.54
N ALA A 66 4.00 25.24 -5.13
CA ALA A 66 5.40 24.93 -4.83
C ALA A 66 6.33 26.12 -5.12
N GLY A 67 6.14 26.78 -6.27
CA GLY A 67 6.94 27.93 -6.70
C GLY A 67 6.71 29.15 -5.81
N MET A 68 5.47 29.45 -5.42
CA MET A 68 5.17 30.55 -4.50
C MET A 68 5.78 30.32 -3.12
N THR A 69 5.71 29.10 -2.59
CA THR A 69 6.39 28.73 -1.35
C THR A 69 7.90 28.94 -1.49
N CYS A 70 8.51 28.50 -2.60
CA CYS A 70 9.95 28.69 -2.84
C CYS A 70 10.35 30.16 -3.00
N ILE A 71 9.51 31.02 -3.60
CA ILE A 71 9.77 32.47 -3.70
C ILE A 71 9.79 33.10 -2.31
N PHE A 72 8.85 32.73 -1.43
CA PHE A 72 8.86 33.22 -0.05
C PHE A 72 10.04 32.70 0.76
N VAL A 73 10.42 31.44 0.58
CA VAL A 73 11.67 30.89 1.13
C VAL A 73 12.85 31.72 0.63
N ALA A 74 12.93 32.02 -0.67
CA ALA A 74 14.04 32.75 -1.26
C ALA A 74 14.18 34.18 -0.74
N LEU A 75 13.08 34.86 -0.40
CA LEU A 75 13.13 36.15 0.29
C LEU A 75 13.83 36.02 1.65
N ALA A 76 13.45 35.02 2.45
CA ALA A 76 14.09 34.75 3.74
C ALA A 76 15.57 34.33 3.55
N TYR A 77 15.82 33.44 2.60
CA TYR A 77 17.14 32.91 2.30
C TYR A 77 18.11 34.02 1.85
N THR A 78 17.65 34.96 1.01
CA THR A 78 18.46 36.08 0.51
C THR A 78 18.92 37.01 1.63
N GLU A 79 18.10 37.20 2.68
CA GLU A 79 18.53 37.95 3.87
C GLU A 79 19.73 37.26 4.53
N LEU A 80 19.68 35.95 4.76
CA LEU A 80 20.82 35.21 5.33
C LEU A 80 22.04 35.24 4.42
N ALA A 81 21.87 35.02 3.12
CA ALA A 81 22.96 34.98 2.16
C ALA A 81 23.70 36.32 2.01
N THR A 82 22.99 37.44 2.17
CA THR A 82 23.60 38.78 2.15
C THR A 82 24.19 39.18 3.50
N MET A 83 23.63 38.69 4.62
CA MET A 83 24.20 38.89 5.96
C MET A 83 25.50 38.09 6.17
N LEU A 84 25.53 36.85 5.67
CA LEU A 84 26.59 35.86 5.81
C LEU A 84 26.99 35.33 4.42
N PRO A 85 27.73 36.12 3.62
CA PRO A 85 28.15 35.72 2.27
C PRO A 85 29.30 34.71 2.32
N ASP A 86 29.00 33.49 2.78
CA ASP A 86 29.89 32.32 2.86
C ASP A 86 29.31 31.18 2.02
N SER A 87 30.18 30.37 1.40
CA SER A 87 29.78 29.29 0.51
C SER A 87 29.09 28.11 1.21
N GLY A 88 29.07 28.06 2.54
CA GLY A 88 28.51 26.94 3.32
C GLY A 88 26.98 26.97 3.51
N SER A 89 26.24 27.92 2.93
CA SER A 89 24.77 27.84 2.83
C SER A 89 24.09 27.60 4.21
N ILE A 90 23.03 26.79 4.27
CA ILE A 90 22.24 26.50 5.48
C ILE A 90 23.07 25.85 6.60
N TYR A 91 24.13 25.12 6.26
CA TYR A 91 25.08 24.60 7.24
C TYR A 91 25.72 25.76 8.03
N THR A 92 26.27 26.76 7.33
CA THR A 92 26.90 27.92 7.98
C THR A 92 25.88 28.70 8.81
N TYR A 93 24.68 28.93 8.28
CA TYR A 93 23.63 29.66 9.00
C TYR A 93 23.18 28.92 10.26
N SER A 94 23.07 27.60 10.20
CA SER A 94 22.69 26.75 11.34
C SER A 94 23.78 26.71 12.41
N TYR A 95 25.05 26.76 12.01
CA TYR A 95 26.19 26.85 12.94
C TYR A 95 26.15 28.15 13.75
N VAL A 96 25.79 29.26 13.11
CA VAL A 96 25.63 30.54 13.79
C VAL A 96 24.39 30.55 14.68
N ALA A 97 23.26 30.00 14.21
CA ALA A 97 21.99 30.07 14.92
C ALA A 97 21.92 29.09 16.11
N PHE A 98 22.27 27.83 15.89
CA PHE A 98 21.99 26.72 16.80
C PHE A 98 23.26 26.06 17.37
N GLY A 99 24.36 26.08 16.61
CA GLY A 99 25.64 25.52 17.02
C GLY A 99 26.04 24.26 16.24
N GLU A 100 27.18 23.69 16.62
CA GLU A 100 27.91 22.64 15.88
C GLU A 100 27.07 21.40 15.52
N VAL A 101 26.35 20.80 16.47
CA VAL A 101 25.59 19.56 16.22
C VAL A 101 24.45 19.77 15.23
N PHE A 102 23.71 20.87 15.38
CA PHE A 102 22.65 21.23 14.44
C PHE A 102 23.21 21.59 13.07
N ALA A 103 24.36 22.28 13.01
CA ALA A 103 25.04 22.54 11.75
C ALA A 103 25.41 21.23 11.05
N TRP A 104 26.01 20.27 11.75
CA TRP A 104 26.35 18.96 11.20
C TRP A 104 25.12 18.22 10.66
N LEU A 105 24.01 18.24 11.40
CA LEU A 105 22.76 17.61 10.98
C LEU A 105 22.24 18.26 9.69
N MET A 106 22.13 19.59 9.65
CA MET A 106 21.69 20.30 8.45
C MET A 106 22.67 20.15 7.28
N GLY A 107 23.97 20.12 7.54
CA GLY A 107 25.00 19.83 6.55
C GLY A 107 24.84 18.44 5.94
N SER A 108 24.47 17.45 6.75
CA SER A 108 24.19 16.09 6.28
C SER A 108 22.91 16.03 5.45
N VAL A 109 21.86 16.76 5.85
CA VAL A 109 20.59 16.85 5.11
C VAL A 109 20.82 17.46 3.73
N ILE A 110 21.44 18.65 3.64
CA ILE A 110 21.66 19.30 2.34
C ILE A 110 22.56 18.47 1.40
N ILE A 111 23.55 17.75 1.95
CA ILE A 111 24.41 16.85 1.17
C ILE A 111 23.58 15.71 0.57
N LEU A 112 22.74 15.06 1.39
CA LEU A 112 21.91 13.95 0.93
C LEU A 112 20.82 14.42 -0.02
N GLU A 113 20.16 15.54 0.28
CA GLU A 113 19.19 16.20 -0.59
C GLU A 113 19.77 16.40 -1.99
N LEU A 114 20.93 17.06 -2.10
CA LEU A 114 21.55 17.35 -3.38
C LEU A 114 22.06 16.07 -4.08
N ALA A 115 22.45 15.04 -3.33
CA ALA A 115 22.82 13.75 -3.89
C ALA A 115 21.60 13.03 -4.51
N PHE A 116 20.45 13.06 -3.82
CA PHE A 116 19.19 12.53 -4.35
C PHE A 116 18.76 13.33 -5.58
N ALA A 117 18.81 14.67 -5.52
CA ALA A 117 18.52 15.53 -6.67
C ALA A 117 19.42 15.23 -7.88
N ALA A 118 20.73 15.05 -7.66
CA ALA A 118 21.66 14.65 -8.72
C ALA A 118 21.31 13.28 -9.31
N GLY A 119 20.92 12.31 -8.47
CA GLY A 119 20.42 11.01 -8.90
C GLY A 119 19.15 11.12 -9.76
N VAL A 120 18.14 11.90 -9.32
CA VAL A 120 16.93 12.19 -10.10
C VAL A 120 17.30 12.72 -11.48
N VAL A 121 18.22 13.68 -11.51
CA VAL A 121 18.62 14.35 -12.74
C VAL A 121 19.33 13.41 -13.70
N ALA A 122 20.21 12.57 -13.19
CA ALA A 122 20.89 11.54 -13.97
C ALA A 122 19.90 10.51 -14.56
N VAL A 123 18.89 10.09 -13.78
CA VAL A 123 17.87 9.15 -14.26
C VAL A 123 16.99 9.79 -15.35
N GLY A 124 16.55 11.05 -15.15
CA GLY A 124 15.80 11.78 -16.17
C GLY A 124 16.60 11.97 -17.47
N TRP A 125 17.90 12.28 -17.34
CA TRP A 125 18.81 12.39 -18.48
C TRP A 125 18.91 11.06 -19.24
N SER A 126 19.04 9.95 -18.52
CA SER A 126 19.09 8.60 -19.10
C SER A 126 17.84 8.29 -19.92
N GLY A 127 16.66 8.60 -19.41
CA GLY A 127 15.39 8.38 -20.12
C GLY A 127 15.33 9.11 -21.46
N TYR A 128 15.71 10.39 -21.49
CA TYR A 128 15.74 11.18 -22.73
C TYR A 128 16.81 10.70 -23.72
N VAL A 129 17.99 10.29 -23.26
CA VAL A 129 19.04 9.75 -24.14
C VAL A 129 18.61 8.42 -24.75
N GLN A 130 18.01 7.53 -23.95
CA GLN A 130 17.46 6.27 -24.45
C GLN A 130 16.39 6.52 -25.52
N ALA A 131 15.54 7.53 -25.34
CA ALA A 131 14.55 7.91 -26.34
C ALA A 131 15.17 8.43 -27.64
N ILE A 132 16.21 9.28 -27.55
CA ILE A 132 16.93 9.78 -28.73
C ILE A 132 17.61 8.62 -29.47
N LEU A 133 18.24 7.68 -28.75
CA LEU A 133 18.84 6.48 -29.34
C LEU A 133 17.80 5.60 -30.02
N ALA A 134 16.66 5.36 -29.35
CA ALA A 134 15.56 4.59 -29.91
C ALA A 134 14.95 5.24 -31.16
N ALA A 135 14.93 6.58 -31.23
CA ALA A 135 14.51 7.31 -32.43
C ALA A 135 15.50 7.16 -33.62
N GLY A 136 16.75 6.77 -33.34
CA GLY A 136 17.75 6.39 -34.34
C GLY A 136 17.92 4.87 -34.50
N ASP A 137 16.91 4.08 -34.14
CA ASP A 137 16.89 2.61 -34.19
C ASP A 137 17.98 1.91 -33.34
N VAL A 138 18.52 2.60 -32.33
CA VAL A 138 19.49 2.05 -31.38
C VAL A 138 18.80 1.74 -30.05
N TYR A 139 18.58 0.45 -29.77
CA TYR A 139 17.95 -0.01 -28.54
C TYR A 139 19.00 -0.57 -27.55
N LEU A 140 19.11 0.07 -26.38
CA LEU A 140 19.95 -0.43 -25.31
C LEU A 140 19.27 -1.58 -24.56
N PRO A 141 20.01 -2.62 -24.12
CA PRO A 141 19.42 -3.74 -23.38
C PRO A 141 18.80 -3.30 -22.05
N LYS A 142 17.59 -3.77 -21.76
CA LYS A 142 16.83 -3.40 -20.54
C LYS A 142 17.62 -3.62 -19.25
N PHE A 143 18.42 -4.69 -19.17
CA PHE A 143 19.23 -4.97 -17.98
C PHE A 143 20.30 -3.89 -17.67
N LEU A 144 20.70 -3.07 -18.65
CA LEU A 144 21.63 -1.94 -18.48
C LEU A 144 20.95 -0.57 -18.43
N THR A 145 19.64 -0.48 -18.60
CA THR A 145 18.93 0.80 -18.62
C THR A 145 17.93 0.96 -17.51
N THR A 146 17.58 -0.13 -16.80
CA THR A 146 16.65 -0.11 -15.67
C THR A 146 17.32 -0.56 -14.38
N VAL A 147 16.90 0.02 -13.25
CA VAL A 147 17.39 -0.33 -11.91
C VAL A 147 16.88 -1.72 -11.46
N PRO A 148 17.49 -2.36 -10.43
CA PRO A 148 17.06 -3.64 -9.88
C PRO A 148 15.57 -3.73 -9.56
N ALA A 149 15.03 -2.68 -8.93
CA ALA A 149 13.62 -2.59 -8.58
C ALA A 149 12.65 -2.63 -9.76
N ALA A 150 13.12 -2.25 -10.96
CA ALA A 150 12.35 -2.23 -12.20
C ALA A 150 12.70 -3.40 -13.13
N GLY A 151 13.46 -4.38 -12.65
CA GLY A 151 13.82 -5.60 -13.37
C GLY A 151 15.09 -5.52 -14.22
N GLY A 152 15.96 -4.53 -14.02
CA GLY A 152 17.31 -4.51 -14.61
C GLY A 152 18.42 -4.74 -13.58
N ILE A 153 19.68 -4.46 -13.95
CA ILE A 153 20.84 -4.59 -13.04
C ILE A 153 21.30 -3.20 -12.59
N ILE A 154 21.31 -2.24 -13.51
CA ILE A 154 21.78 -0.87 -13.28
C ILE A 154 21.19 0.03 -14.38
N ASN A 155 20.87 1.28 -14.04
CA ASN A 155 20.69 2.34 -15.03
C ASN A 155 22.07 2.90 -15.44
N LEU A 156 22.73 2.20 -16.37
CA LEU A 156 24.09 2.51 -16.80
C LEU A 156 24.22 3.90 -17.41
N PRO A 157 23.30 4.41 -18.27
CA PRO A 157 23.43 5.77 -18.79
C PRO A 157 23.36 6.83 -17.69
N ALA A 158 22.53 6.64 -16.66
CA ALA A 158 22.46 7.53 -15.50
C ALA A 158 23.78 7.51 -14.69
N PHE A 159 24.38 6.33 -14.51
CA PHE A 159 25.68 6.20 -13.87
C PHE A 159 26.79 6.94 -14.67
N LEU A 160 26.83 6.73 -15.99
CA LEU A 160 27.87 7.26 -16.86
C LEU A 160 27.81 8.79 -17.00
N ILE A 161 26.62 9.39 -17.04
CA ILE A 161 26.54 10.86 -17.15
C ILE A 161 27.08 11.56 -15.90
N VAL A 162 26.91 10.97 -14.71
CA VAL A 162 27.49 11.51 -13.47
C VAL A 162 29.02 11.44 -13.52
N VAL A 163 29.58 10.32 -13.99
CA VAL A 163 31.03 10.15 -14.17
C VAL A 163 31.57 11.14 -15.20
N PHE A 164 30.85 11.34 -16.31
CA PHE A 164 31.23 12.32 -17.33
C PHE A 164 31.27 13.75 -16.79
N VAL A 165 30.23 14.15 -16.05
CA VAL A 165 30.18 15.47 -15.39
C VAL A 165 31.30 15.62 -14.35
N PHE A 166 31.59 14.56 -13.58
CA PHE A 166 32.73 14.54 -12.68
C PHE A 166 34.05 14.84 -13.41
N CYS A 167 34.31 14.19 -14.55
CA CYS A 167 35.52 14.42 -15.34
C CYS A 167 35.62 15.88 -15.81
N ILE A 168 34.51 16.49 -16.26
CA ILE A 168 34.47 17.90 -16.67
C ILE A 168 34.84 18.81 -15.50
N LEU A 169 34.21 18.61 -14.33
CA LEU A 169 34.43 19.45 -13.16
C LEU A 169 35.82 19.25 -12.54
N TYR A 170 36.38 18.04 -12.65
CA TYR A 170 37.74 17.72 -12.19
C TYR A 170 38.81 18.50 -12.97
N LEU A 171 38.62 18.69 -14.27
CA LEU A 171 39.56 19.41 -15.16
C LEU A 171 39.55 20.94 -15.00
N GLY A 172 38.69 21.50 -14.14
CA GLY A 172 38.69 22.90 -13.74
C GLY A 172 37.51 23.73 -14.25
N THR A 173 37.19 24.82 -13.53
CA THR A 173 35.91 25.55 -13.64
C THR A 173 35.90 26.74 -14.61
N LYS A 174 37.06 27.23 -15.07
CA LYS A 174 37.15 28.41 -15.96
C LYS A 174 36.44 28.19 -17.30
N ASP A 175 36.63 27.03 -17.92
CA ASP A 175 35.95 26.67 -19.16
C ASP A 175 34.49 26.24 -18.93
N SER A 176 34.19 25.72 -17.73
CA SER A 176 32.83 25.32 -17.32
C SER A 176 31.84 26.47 -17.29
N LYS A 177 32.26 27.73 -17.06
CA LYS A 177 31.36 28.90 -17.05
C LYS A 177 30.77 29.17 -18.44
N LYS A 178 31.60 29.13 -19.48
CA LYS A 178 31.16 29.31 -20.88
C LYS A 178 30.25 28.16 -21.31
N LEU A 179 30.65 26.92 -20.99
CA LEU A 179 29.85 25.74 -21.29
C LEU A 179 28.46 25.82 -20.63
N ASN A 180 28.40 26.19 -19.35
CA ASN A 180 27.12 26.34 -18.64
C ASN A 180 26.22 27.39 -19.29
N ALA A 181 26.75 28.57 -19.63
CA ALA A 181 25.97 29.61 -20.30
C ALA A 181 25.38 29.14 -21.65
N ILE A 182 26.17 28.43 -22.46
CA ILE A 182 25.73 27.86 -23.74
C ILE A 182 24.60 26.85 -23.52
N LEU A 183 24.78 25.92 -22.58
CA LEU A 183 23.78 24.88 -22.31
C LEU A 183 22.48 25.46 -21.73
N VAL A 184 22.55 26.51 -20.90
CA VAL A 184 21.38 27.25 -20.42
C VAL A 184 20.65 27.94 -21.57
N PHE A 185 21.38 28.52 -22.53
CA PHE A 185 20.74 29.10 -23.70
C PHE A 185 20.02 28.03 -24.54
N ILE A 186 20.66 26.88 -24.79
CA ILE A 186 20.07 25.76 -25.54
C ILE A 186 18.79 25.26 -24.86
N LYS A 187 18.81 25.04 -23.54
CA LYS A 187 17.61 24.53 -22.85
C LYS A 187 16.47 25.55 -22.81
N MET A 188 16.79 26.84 -22.68
CA MET A 188 15.77 27.89 -22.76
C MET A 188 15.16 27.94 -24.17
N ALA A 189 15.98 27.87 -25.21
CA ALA A 189 15.51 27.81 -26.60
C ALA A 189 14.60 26.58 -26.83
N ALA A 190 14.96 25.41 -26.28
CA ALA A 190 14.13 24.22 -26.37
C ALA A 190 12.79 24.34 -25.64
N ILE A 191 12.75 25.02 -24.49
CA ILE A 191 11.50 25.34 -23.78
C ILE A 191 10.61 26.25 -24.63
N PHE A 192 11.18 27.30 -25.24
CA PHE A 192 10.42 28.14 -26.15
C PHE A 192 9.94 27.37 -27.39
N ALA A 193 10.76 26.48 -27.94
CA ALA A 193 10.38 25.61 -29.04
C ALA A 193 9.22 24.66 -28.66
N PHE A 194 9.23 24.11 -27.43
CA PHE A 194 8.12 23.34 -26.89
C PHE A 194 6.84 24.18 -26.87
N ILE A 195 6.89 25.38 -26.28
CA ILE A 195 5.73 26.28 -26.17
C ILE A 195 5.15 26.58 -27.55
N ILE A 196 5.98 26.98 -28.50
CA ILE A 196 5.56 27.29 -29.88
C ILE A 196 4.96 26.07 -30.57
N SER A 197 5.53 24.87 -30.37
CA SER A 197 5.04 23.64 -30.99
C SER A 197 3.76 23.10 -30.33
N ALA A 198 3.57 23.35 -29.04
CA ALA A 198 2.45 22.84 -28.26
C ALA A 198 1.18 23.69 -28.43
N VAL A 199 1.30 25.03 -28.46
CA VAL A 199 0.14 25.94 -28.52
C VAL A 199 -0.86 25.61 -29.64
N PRO A 200 -0.44 25.30 -30.89
CA PRO A 200 -1.37 24.96 -31.96
C PRO A 200 -2.16 23.65 -31.75
N HIS A 201 -1.64 22.76 -30.91
CA HIS A 201 -2.22 21.43 -30.64
C HIS A 201 -2.99 21.38 -29.32
N PHE A 202 -3.19 22.53 -28.67
CA PHE A 202 -3.86 22.60 -27.38
C PHE A 202 -5.35 22.23 -27.53
N ASN A 203 -5.77 21.21 -26.78
CA ASN A 203 -7.16 20.77 -26.75
C ASN A 203 -7.73 20.88 -25.34
N ILE A 204 -8.72 21.75 -25.17
CA ILE A 204 -9.37 22.01 -23.88
C ILE A 204 -10.10 20.79 -23.32
N THR A 205 -10.48 19.81 -24.16
CA THR A 205 -11.16 18.59 -23.68
C THR A 205 -10.27 17.78 -22.74
N ASN A 206 -8.94 17.87 -22.89
CA ASN A 206 -8.00 17.24 -21.96
C ASN A 206 -8.08 17.81 -20.53
N TRP A 207 -8.75 18.96 -20.35
CA TRP A 207 -8.95 19.63 -19.07
C TRP A 207 -10.37 19.50 -18.50
N GLU A 208 -11.29 18.79 -19.16
CA GLU A 208 -12.67 18.63 -18.65
C GLU A 208 -12.69 18.06 -17.22
N ASN A 209 -11.84 17.07 -16.96
CA ASN A 209 -11.57 16.59 -15.61
C ASN A 209 -10.29 17.23 -15.06
N PHE A 210 -10.38 18.48 -14.62
CA PHE A 210 -9.21 19.28 -14.23
C PHE A 210 -8.53 18.78 -12.95
N GLN A 211 -9.29 18.28 -11.97
CA GLN A 211 -8.81 17.75 -10.69
C GLN A 211 -9.28 16.29 -10.47
N PRO A 212 -8.82 15.33 -11.30
CA PRO A 212 -9.32 13.95 -11.28
C PRO A 212 -9.01 13.22 -9.96
N PHE A 213 -7.95 13.64 -9.27
CA PHE A 213 -7.51 13.07 -8.00
C PHE A 213 -7.93 13.90 -6.78
N GLY A 214 -8.64 15.01 -6.98
CA GLY A 214 -9.05 15.95 -5.93
C GLY A 214 -7.92 16.82 -5.36
N THR A 215 -8.31 17.81 -4.55
CA THR A 215 -7.41 18.86 -4.02
C THR A 215 -6.29 18.32 -3.14
N ASN A 216 -6.55 17.27 -2.35
CA ASN A 216 -5.53 16.69 -1.46
C ASN A 216 -4.38 16.07 -2.25
N ASN A 217 -4.67 15.32 -3.31
CA ASN A 217 -3.63 14.73 -4.16
C ASN A 217 -2.91 15.80 -4.99
N MET A 218 -3.59 16.88 -5.39
CA MET A 218 -2.92 18.03 -6.01
C MET A 218 -1.89 18.68 -5.08
N LEU A 219 -2.17 18.76 -3.77
CA LEU A 219 -1.23 19.28 -2.77
C LEU A 219 -0.05 18.32 -2.53
N ILE A 220 -0.29 16.99 -2.55
CA ILE A 220 0.78 15.98 -2.57
C ILE A 220 1.63 16.15 -3.84
N GLY A 221 1.01 16.41 -4.99
CA GLY A 221 1.74 16.76 -6.22
C GLY A 221 2.60 18.01 -6.05
N ALA A 222 2.13 19.02 -5.31
CA ALA A 222 2.90 20.23 -5.01
C ALA A 222 4.12 19.94 -4.10
N SER A 223 3.96 19.06 -3.10
CA SER A 223 5.09 18.67 -2.26
C SER A 223 6.13 17.86 -3.04
N ILE A 224 5.73 16.97 -3.95
CA ILE A 224 6.65 16.23 -4.82
C ILE A 224 7.37 17.17 -5.79
N LEU A 225 6.64 18.09 -6.42
CA LEU A 225 7.18 19.06 -7.38
C LEU A 225 8.03 20.15 -6.74
N PHE A 226 8.02 20.27 -5.41
CA PHE A 226 8.88 21.20 -4.69
C PHE A 226 10.37 20.98 -5.02
N PHE A 227 10.77 19.73 -5.25
CA PHE A 227 12.12 19.40 -5.72
C PHE A 227 12.48 20.13 -7.04
N ALA A 228 11.52 20.42 -7.93
CA ALA A 228 11.82 21.08 -9.21
C ALA A 228 12.40 22.49 -9.03
N PHE A 229 12.27 23.07 -7.84
CA PHE A 229 12.79 24.38 -7.47
C PHE A 229 14.10 24.30 -6.66
N THR A 230 14.63 23.10 -6.39
CA THR A 230 15.86 22.91 -5.61
C THR A 230 17.06 23.23 -6.47
N GLY A 231 17.45 24.50 -6.45
CA GLY A 231 18.57 25.00 -7.26
C GLY A 231 18.99 26.41 -6.89
N PHE A 232 18.08 27.24 -6.38
CA PHE A 232 18.44 28.61 -5.97
C PHE A 232 19.40 28.65 -4.77
N GLY A 233 19.40 27.64 -3.90
CA GLY A 233 20.38 27.50 -2.82
C GLY A 233 21.82 27.39 -3.34
N THR A 234 22.02 26.82 -4.54
CA THR A 234 23.34 26.74 -5.18
C THR A 234 23.88 28.12 -5.55
N ILE A 235 23.01 29.08 -5.87
CA ILE A 235 23.39 30.47 -6.16
C ILE A 235 23.98 31.11 -4.91
N ALA A 236 23.38 30.85 -3.73
CA ALA A 236 23.91 31.36 -2.49
C ALA A 236 25.28 30.77 -2.12
N ALA A 237 25.56 29.52 -2.49
CA ALA A 237 26.88 28.93 -2.31
C ALA A 237 27.97 29.63 -3.15
N THR A 238 27.58 30.47 -4.13
CA THR A 238 28.51 31.30 -4.94
C THR A 238 28.70 32.72 -4.40
N ALA A 239 28.21 33.02 -3.18
CA ALA A 239 28.31 34.35 -2.58
C ALA A 239 29.75 34.91 -2.57
N GLU A 240 30.74 34.07 -2.31
CA GLU A 240 32.16 34.46 -2.29
C GLU A 240 32.72 34.82 -3.67
N GLU A 241 32.10 34.35 -4.75
CA GLU A 241 32.50 34.60 -6.14
C GLU A 241 31.75 35.80 -6.77
N CYS A 242 30.83 36.44 -6.05
CA CYS A 242 30.03 37.57 -6.53
C CYS A 242 30.78 38.90 -6.48
N LYS A 243 30.62 39.75 -7.51
CA LYS A 243 31.22 41.09 -7.56
C LYS A 243 30.60 42.01 -6.50
N ASN A 244 29.27 42.07 -6.44
CA ASN A 244 28.53 42.78 -5.40
C ASN A 244 27.50 41.83 -4.75
N PRO A 245 27.92 41.02 -3.75
CA PRO A 245 27.07 40.01 -3.12
C PRO A 245 25.71 40.57 -2.65
N ASN A 246 25.67 41.81 -2.18
CA ASN A 246 24.45 42.42 -1.63
C ASN A 246 23.32 42.56 -2.66
N LYS A 247 23.65 42.99 -3.89
CA LYS A 247 22.66 43.23 -4.95
C LYS A 247 22.57 42.05 -5.91
N ASP A 248 23.70 41.45 -6.26
CA ASP A 248 23.77 40.40 -7.28
C ASP A 248 23.08 39.12 -6.80
N LEU A 249 23.29 38.71 -5.53
CA LEU A 249 22.64 37.51 -4.97
C LEU A 249 21.12 37.66 -4.92
N MET A 250 20.63 38.83 -4.52
CA MET A 250 19.19 39.11 -4.48
C MET A 250 18.56 38.95 -5.87
N ILE A 251 19.15 39.57 -6.89
CA ILE A 251 18.64 39.51 -8.27
C ILE A 251 18.73 38.08 -8.81
N GLY A 252 19.85 37.39 -8.55
CA GLY A 252 20.08 36.02 -9.00
C GLY A 252 19.09 35.02 -8.40
N ILE A 253 18.95 35.00 -7.07
CA ILE A 253 18.11 34.03 -6.34
C ILE A 253 16.63 34.25 -6.67
N ILE A 254 16.12 35.48 -6.48
CA ILE A 254 14.69 35.76 -6.66
C ILE A 254 14.33 35.74 -8.15
N GLY A 255 15.16 36.34 -9.00
CA GLY A 255 14.90 36.43 -10.43
C GLY A 255 14.84 35.06 -11.12
N SER A 256 15.77 34.16 -10.81
CA SER A 256 15.76 32.81 -11.39
C SER A 256 14.54 32.00 -10.95
N LEU A 257 14.10 32.12 -9.69
CA LEU A 257 12.91 31.44 -9.20
C LEU A 257 11.63 31.95 -9.84
N VAL A 258 11.43 33.27 -9.92
CA VAL A 258 10.22 33.84 -10.53
C VAL A 258 10.10 33.40 -11.99
N ILE A 259 11.19 33.47 -12.75
CA ILE A 259 11.23 33.02 -14.16
C ILE A 259 10.92 31.52 -14.23
N SER A 260 11.52 30.70 -13.39
CA SER A 260 11.31 29.25 -13.40
C SER A 260 9.86 28.87 -13.04
N THR A 261 9.26 29.54 -12.05
CA THR A 261 7.85 29.32 -11.67
C THR A 261 6.91 29.61 -12.85
N ILE A 262 7.10 30.74 -13.55
CA ILE A 262 6.27 31.08 -14.72
C ILE A 262 6.43 30.02 -15.80
N VAL A 263 7.67 29.64 -16.11
CA VAL A 263 7.95 28.61 -17.13
C VAL A 263 7.32 27.27 -16.77
N TYR A 264 7.40 26.84 -15.52
CA TYR A 264 6.85 25.55 -15.08
C TYR A 264 5.32 25.52 -15.16
N VAL A 265 4.63 26.58 -14.70
CA VAL A 265 3.17 26.66 -14.79
C VAL A 265 2.71 26.61 -16.24
N ILE A 266 3.38 27.33 -17.14
CA ILE A 266 3.06 27.35 -18.58
C ILE A 266 3.27 25.96 -19.20
N ILE A 267 4.42 25.33 -18.96
CA ILE A 267 4.71 24.00 -19.53
C ILE A 267 3.74 22.95 -19.00
N ALA A 268 3.47 22.97 -17.69
CA ALA A 268 2.56 22.05 -17.03
C ALA A 268 1.13 22.14 -17.59
N GLY A 269 0.66 23.36 -17.87
CA GLY A 269 -0.60 23.58 -18.56
C GLY A 269 -0.56 23.08 -20.01
N LEU A 270 0.46 23.46 -20.79
CA LEU A 270 0.56 23.06 -22.19
C LEU A 270 0.67 21.55 -22.38
N VAL A 271 1.51 20.85 -21.60
CA VAL A 271 1.71 19.41 -21.76
C VAL A 271 0.43 18.62 -21.46
N THR A 272 -0.35 19.02 -20.45
CA THR A 272 -1.64 18.40 -20.12
C THR A 272 -2.76 18.86 -21.05
N GLY A 273 -2.59 19.98 -21.75
CA GLY A 273 -3.53 20.46 -22.76
C GLY A 273 -3.35 19.78 -24.13
N ILE A 274 -2.14 19.35 -24.48
CA ILE A 274 -1.89 18.66 -25.76
C ILE A 274 -1.97 17.12 -25.66
N ALA A 275 -1.93 16.55 -24.46
CA ALA A 275 -1.99 15.10 -24.27
C ALA A 275 -2.79 14.72 -23.00
N PRO A 276 -3.56 13.62 -23.02
CA PRO A 276 -4.23 13.11 -21.83
C PRO A 276 -3.23 12.81 -20.70
N PHE A 277 -3.54 13.23 -19.48
CA PHE A 277 -2.62 13.09 -18.35
C PHE A 277 -2.25 11.63 -18.05
N SER A 278 -3.08 10.65 -18.41
CA SER A 278 -2.81 9.21 -18.27
C SER A 278 -1.64 8.71 -19.13
N GLU A 279 -1.35 9.36 -20.26
CA GLU A 279 -0.25 8.99 -21.16
C GLU A 279 1.09 9.65 -20.78
N LEU A 280 1.07 10.59 -19.83
CA LEU A 280 2.25 11.35 -19.43
C LEU A 280 3.15 10.62 -18.40
N ASN A 281 2.76 9.44 -17.91
CA ASN A 281 3.57 8.62 -17.01
C ASN A 281 4.69 7.86 -17.75
N ASN A 282 5.66 8.60 -18.28
CA ASN A 282 6.82 8.05 -18.99
C ASN A 282 8.08 8.89 -18.70
N ASP A 283 9.23 8.45 -19.20
CA ASP A 283 10.52 9.10 -18.92
C ASP A 283 10.77 10.40 -19.72
N GLN A 284 9.91 10.73 -20.70
CA GLN A 284 10.08 11.87 -21.61
C GLN A 284 8.75 12.57 -21.97
N PRO A 285 7.93 12.99 -20.99
CA PRO A 285 6.53 13.37 -21.20
C PRO A 285 6.36 14.53 -22.19
N LEU A 286 7.24 15.54 -22.17
CA LEU A 286 7.13 16.67 -23.10
C LEU A 286 7.40 16.24 -24.56
N ALA A 287 8.42 15.42 -24.78
CA ALA A 287 8.77 14.93 -26.12
C ALA A 287 7.72 13.93 -26.62
N HIS A 288 7.20 13.09 -25.72
CA HIS A 288 6.11 12.17 -26.01
C HIS A 288 4.82 12.89 -26.40
N ALA A 289 4.43 13.92 -25.63
CA ALA A 289 3.23 14.72 -25.91
C ALA A 289 3.28 15.40 -27.28
N LEU A 290 4.45 15.89 -27.72
CA LEU A 290 4.63 16.42 -29.08
C LEU A 290 4.55 15.33 -30.16
N ASN A 291 5.06 14.12 -29.89
CA ASN A 291 4.97 12.99 -30.83
C ASN A 291 3.53 12.51 -31.03
N LEU A 292 2.71 12.48 -29.97
CA LEU A 292 1.28 12.16 -30.07
C LEU A 292 0.53 13.13 -31.01
N ASN A 293 1.02 14.36 -31.10
CA ASN A 293 0.47 15.41 -31.96
C ASN A 293 1.23 15.56 -33.29
N ASN A 294 1.93 14.51 -33.74
CA ASN A 294 2.68 14.47 -35.01
C ASN A 294 3.83 15.48 -35.14
N SER A 295 4.27 16.14 -34.06
CA SER A 295 5.38 17.09 -34.07
C SER A 295 6.71 16.39 -33.78
N LYS A 296 7.20 15.60 -34.74
CA LYS A 296 8.46 14.84 -34.61
C LYS A 296 9.69 15.76 -34.44
N ILE A 297 9.75 16.85 -35.20
CA ILE A 297 10.85 17.83 -35.11
C ILE A 297 10.81 18.55 -33.76
N GLY A 298 9.62 18.97 -33.32
CA GLY A 298 9.45 19.59 -32.00
C GLY A 298 9.89 18.65 -30.88
N SER A 299 9.48 17.38 -30.96
CA SER A 299 9.89 16.35 -30.01
C SER A 299 11.42 16.18 -29.94
N ALA A 300 12.10 16.10 -31.08
CA ALA A 300 13.56 15.96 -31.14
C ALA A 300 14.32 17.18 -30.57
N ILE A 301 13.84 18.41 -30.89
CA ILE A 301 14.42 19.66 -30.35
C ILE A 301 14.28 19.68 -28.83
N VAL A 302 13.08 19.35 -28.33
CA VAL A 302 12.79 19.34 -26.90
C VAL A 302 13.58 18.26 -26.18
N ALA A 303 13.70 17.06 -26.75
CA ALA A 303 14.50 15.99 -26.19
C ALA A 303 15.99 16.37 -26.09
N THR A 304 16.55 16.96 -27.15
CA THR A 304 17.93 17.44 -27.15
C THR A 304 18.15 18.55 -26.10
N GLY A 305 17.21 19.50 -26.03
CA GLY A 305 17.25 20.55 -25.02
C GLY A 305 17.11 20.04 -23.59
N ALA A 306 16.33 18.98 -23.37
CA ALA A 306 16.18 18.32 -22.08
C ALA A 306 17.49 17.65 -21.64
N VAL A 307 18.18 16.95 -22.54
CA VAL A 307 19.51 16.36 -22.29
C VAL A 307 20.52 17.45 -21.91
N CYS A 308 20.61 18.53 -22.69
CA CYS A 308 21.46 19.67 -22.37
C CYS A 308 21.09 20.31 -21.02
N GLY A 309 19.79 20.48 -20.76
CA GLY A 309 19.28 21.10 -19.55
C GLY A 309 19.56 20.28 -18.29
N MET A 310 19.29 18.98 -18.31
CA MET A 310 19.60 18.09 -17.20
C MET A 310 21.11 17.98 -16.96
N THR A 311 21.93 18.04 -18.01
CA THR A 311 23.39 18.13 -17.86
C THR A 311 23.81 19.37 -17.08
N THR A 312 23.20 20.54 -17.34
CA THR A 312 23.49 21.76 -16.55
C THR A 312 23.12 21.64 -15.08
N VAL A 313 21.95 21.08 -14.78
CA VAL A 313 21.51 20.89 -13.40
C VAL A 313 22.46 19.94 -12.68
N LEU A 314 22.84 18.84 -13.33
CA LEU A 314 23.76 17.87 -12.74
C LEU A 314 25.15 18.46 -12.45
N MET A 315 25.69 19.25 -13.40
CA MET A 315 26.93 20.00 -13.20
C MET A 315 26.81 20.95 -12.00
N MET A 316 25.71 21.69 -11.88
CA MET A 316 25.49 22.65 -10.80
C MET A 316 25.33 21.97 -9.43
N ASN A 317 24.61 20.86 -9.35
CA ASN A 317 24.43 20.11 -8.10
C ASN A 317 25.77 19.56 -7.60
N ILE A 318 26.57 18.97 -8.48
CA ILE A 318 27.89 18.44 -8.14
C ILE A 318 28.84 19.58 -7.74
N TYR A 319 28.82 20.68 -8.49
CA TYR A 319 29.65 21.86 -8.23
C TYR A 319 29.35 22.55 -6.89
N ALA A 320 28.08 22.70 -6.53
CA ALA A 320 27.68 23.35 -5.28
C ALA A 320 27.97 22.45 -4.08
N THR A 321 27.65 21.16 -4.17
CA THR A 321 27.80 20.25 -3.04
C THR A 321 29.25 19.98 -2.69
N SER A 322 30.15 19.93 -3.69
CA SER A 322 31.59 19.79 -3.42
C SER A 322 32.14 20.93 -2.55
N ARG A 323 31.56 22.15 -2.66
CA ARG A 323 31.93 23.31 -1.82
C ARG A 323 31.36 23.22 -0.42
N ILE A 324 30.10 22.82 -0.28
CA ILE A 324 29.47 22.64 1.04
C ILE A 324 30.26 21.59 1.82
N PHE A 325 30.58 20.44 1.21
CA PHE A 325 31.45 19.44 1.80
C PHE A 325 32.84 19.98 2.18
N TYR A 326 33.45 20.80 1.31
CA TYR A 326 34.74 21.42 1.57
C TYR A 326 34.69 22.35 2.80
N VAL A 327 33.63 23.15 2.93
CA VAL A 327 33.43 24.05 4.08
C VAL A 327 33.24 23.25 5.38
N ILE A 328 32.45 22.17 5.36
CA ILE A 328 32.26 21.27 6.51
C ILE A 328 33.59 20.62 6.92
N ALA A 329 34.41 20.21 5.95
CA ALA A 329 35.73 19.64 6.21
C ALA A 329 36.74 20.68 6.73
N ARG A 330 36.71 21.90 6.19
CA ARG A 330 37.51 23.04 6.66
C ARG A 330 37.20 23.36 8.12
N ASP A 331 35.94 23.25 8.51
CA ASP A 331 35.46 23.49 9.87
C ASP A 331 35.77 22.34 10.84
N GLY A 332 36.36 21.23 10.36
CA GLY A 332 36.84 20.12 11.19
C GLY A 332 35.79 19.07 11.55
N LEU A 333 34.59 19.14 10.98
CA LEU A 333 33.53 18.13 11.17
C LEU A 333 33.72 16.89 10.28
N LEU A 334 34.57 16.98 9.26
CA LEU A 334 35.00 15.86 8.42
C LEU A 334 36.54 15.73 8.46
N PRO A 335 37.10 14.58 8.05
CA PRO A 335 38.54 14.40 7.96
C PRO A 335 39.23 15.51 7.14
N LYS A 336 40.35 16.05 7.64
CA LYS A 336 41.10 17.15 7.00
C LYS A 336 41.51 16.88 5.55
N SER A 337 41.62 15.61 5.16
CA SER A 337 41.86 15.19 3.77
C SER A 337 40.81 15.69 2.78
N PHE A 338 39.58 15.96 3.23
CA PHE A 338 38.48 16.41 2.39
C PHE A 338 38.53 17.92 2.11
N ALA A 339 39.32 18.69 2.89
CA ALA A 339 39.57 20.11 2.65
C ALA A 339 40.76 20.37 1.71
N LYS A 340 41.17 19.38 0.89
CA LYS A 340 42.26 19.54 -0.08
C LYS A 340 41.75 20.15 -1.39
N LEU A 341 42.48 21.15 -1.90
CA LEU A 341 42.26 21.74 -3.21
C LEU A 341 43.22 21.15 -4.26
N HIS A 342 42.78 21.13 -5.52
CA HIS A 342 43.59 20.67 -6.64
C HIS A 342 44.72 21.68 -6.95
N PRO A 343 46.00 21.27 -7.02
CA PRO A 343 47.13 22.21 -7.14
C PRO A 343 47.12 23.14 -8.35
N LYS A 344 46.44 22.74 -9.44
CA LYS A 344 46.36 23.50 -10.71
C LYS A 344 45.03 24.23 -10.93
N TYR A 345 43.96 23.78 -10.28
CA TYR A 345 42.59 24.16 -10.63
C TYR A 345 41.80 24.74 -9.45
N ASP A 346 42.37 24.73 -8.24
CA ASP A 346 41.78 25.21 -7.00
C ASP A 346 40.38 24.60 -6.69
N SER A 347 40.09 23.43 -7.27
CA SER A 347 38.84 22.70 -7.08
C SER A 347 38.95 21.71 -5.91
N PRO A 348 37.89 21.52 -5.10
CA PRO A 348 37.89 20.55 -4.00
C PRO A 348 37.71 19.12 -4.53
N TYR A 349 38.76 18.56 -5.12
CA TYR A 349 38.67 17.34 -5.93
C TYR A 349 38.30 16.08 -5.14
N VAL A 350 38.61 16.03 -3.83
CA VAL A 350 38.28 14.87 -2.98
C VAL A 350 36.79 14.81 -2.70
N THR A 351 36.18 15.94 -2.33
CA THR A 351 34.75 16.01 -2.06
C THR A 351 33.94 15.90 -3.34
N LEU A 352 34.48 16.43 -4.44
CA LEU A 352 33.94 16.23 -5.79
C LEU A 352 33.82 14.73 -6.12
N LEU A 353 34.89 13.95 -5.92
CA LEU A 353 34.89 12.51 -6.19
C LEU A 353 33.88 11.75 -5.33
N ILE A 354 33.86 12.02 -4.02
CA ILE A 354 32.96 11.34 -3.08
C ILE A 354 31.50 11.61 -3.45
N PHE A 355 31.15 12.87 -3.69
CA PHE A 355 29.78 13.24 -4.04
C PHE A 355 29.36 12.68 -5.40
N SER A 356 30.21 12.77 -6.42
CA SER A 356 29.91 12.19 -7.73
C SER A 356 29.76 10.66 -7.67
N ALA A 357 30.56 9.97 -6.86
CA ALA A 357 30.39 8.53 -6.64
C ALA A 357 29.03 8.22 -5.99
N LEU A 358 28.65 8.97 -4.95
CA LEU A 358 27.34 8.82 -4.30
C LEU A 358 26.19 9.07 -5.30
N ALA A 359 26.24 10.17 -6.05
CA ALA A 359 25.22 10.51 -7.04
C ALA A 359 25.12 9.48 -8.17
N ALA A 360 26.26 8.91 -8.61
CA ALA A 360 26.29 7.86 -9.63
C ALA A 360 25.65 6.56 -9.13
N ILE A 361 25.91 6.17 -7.88
CA ILE A 361 25.28 5.01 -7.25
C ILE A 361 23.77 5.23 -7.11
N LEU A 362 23.36 6.40 -6.61
CA LEU A 362 21.94 6.73 -6.44
C LEU A 362 21.20 6.72 -7.79
N GLY A 363 21.74 7.39 -8.82
CA GLY A 363 21.15 7.40 -10.15
C GLY A 363 21.19 6.03 -10.86
N GLY A 364 22.20 5.21 -10.59
CA GLY A 364 22.37 3.89 -11.20
C GLY A 364 21.49 2.80 -10.58
N PHE A 365 21.14 2.90 -9.30
CA PHE A 365 20.53 1.78 -8.56
C PHE A 365 19.20 2.12 -7.86
N CYS A 366 18.87 3.40 -7.65
CA CYS A 366 17.65 3.76 -6.95
C CYS A 366 16.52 4.17 -7.91
N PRO A 367 15.24 3.82 -7.61
CA PRO A 367 14.10 4.28 -8.41
C PRO A 367 13.94 5.80 -8.39
N THR A 368 13.52 6.37 -9.52
CA THR A 368 13.31 7.82 -9.68
C THR A 368 12.31 8.40 -8.67
N SER A 369 11.20 7.69 -8.41
CA SER A 369 10.17 8.17 -7.49
C SER A 369 10.70 8.33 -6.07
N LEU A 370 11.50 7.37 -5.60
CA LEU A 370 12.15 7.42 -4.30
C LEU A 370 13.11 8.60 -4.21
N LEU A 371 13.94 8.81 -5.24
CA LEU A 371 14.90 9.90 -5.28
C LEU A 371 14.21 11.28 -5.28
N ILE A 372 13.13 11.45 -6.07
CA ILE A 372 12.35 12.70 -6.12
C ILE A 372 11.77 13.02 -4.74
N GLN A 373 11.16 12.04 -4.10
CA GLN A 373 10.50 12.26 -2.81
C GLN A 373 11.52 12.57 -1.71
N LEU A 374 12.62 11.81 -1.62
CA LEU A 374 13.67 12.07 -0.63
C LEU A 374 14.37 13.41 -0.85
N SER A 375 14.63 13.78 -2.10
CA SER A 375 15.13 15.11 -2.45
C SER A 375 14.16 16.19 -1.96
N SER A 376 12.88 16.08 -2.29
CA SER A 376 11.89 17.08 -1.87
C SER A 376 11.75 17.21 -0.35
N MET A 377 11.72 16.08 0.36
CA MET A 377 11.62 16.06 1.82
C MET A 377 12.83 16.75 2.48
N GLY A 378 14.04 16.51 1.97
CA GLY A 378 15.25 17.21 2.40
C GLY A 378 15.10 18.71 2.25
N SER A 379 14.69 19.17 1.07
CA SER A 379 14.52 20.60 0.78
C SER A 379 13.46 21.28 1.66
N LEU A 380 12.34 20.59 1.91
CA LEU A 380 11.29 21.11 2.79
C LEU A 380 11.79 21.27 4.23
N ILE A 381 12.62 20.35 4.72
CA ILE A 381 13.27 20.45 6.03
C ILE A 381 14.25 21.63 6.04
N ASP A 382 15.15 21.69 5.05
CA ASP A 382 16.16 22.74 4.92
C ASP A 382 15.56 24.14 4.89
N TYR A 383 14.52 24.34 4.09
CA TYR A 383 13.87 25.63 3.93
C TYR A 383 13.01 26.02 5.14
N SER A 384 12.45 25.04 5.86
CA SER A 384 11.83 25.31 7.16
C SER A 384 12.86 25.84 8.16
N VAL A 385 14.06 25.28 8.18
CA VAL A 385 15.14 25.73 9.05
C VAL A 385 15.66 27.11 8.65
N VAL A 386 15.80 27.40 7.35
CA VAL A 386 16.13 28.75 6.85
C VAL A 386 15.13 29.78 7.38
N ALA A 387 13.83 29.49 7.23
CA ALA A 387 12.76 30.37 7.70
C ALA A 387 12.88 30.62 9.20
N LEU A 388 13.06 29.56 9.99
CA LEU A 388 13.26 29.64 11.44
C LEU A 388 14.47 30.51 11.83
N ILE A 389 15.61 30.37 11.13
CA ILE A 389 16.83 31.14 11.40
C ILE A 389 16.59 32.64 11.16
N VAL A 390 15.91 33.02 10.08
CA VAL A 390 15.59 34.44 9.82
C VAL A 390 14.75 35.04 10.94
N LEU A 391 13.71 34.33 11.39
CA LEU A 391 12.88 34.78 12.50
C LEU A 391 13.70 34.94 13.78
N LEU A 392 14.55 33.95 14.09
CA LEU A 392 15.43 33.98 15.25
C LEU A 392 16.41 35.16 15.20
N PHE A 393 17.01 35.44 14.04
CA PHE A 393 17.94 36.56 13.88
C PHE A 393 17.23 37.91 13.96
N ARG A 394 15.97 38.01 13.51
CA ARG A 394 15.15 39.22 13.67
C ARG A 394 14.83 39.53 15.13
N ILE A 395 14.63 38.50 15.95
CA ILE A 395 14.34 38.64 17.39
C ILE A 395 15.62 38.86 18.20
N LYS A 396 16.66 38.04 18.00
CA LYS A 396 17.87 38.05 18.83
C LYS A 396 18.92 39.07 18.41
N MET A 397 18.93 39.46 17.13
CA MET A 397 19.93 40.38 16.58
C MET A 397 19.27 41.51 15.79
N PRO A 398 18.35 42.29 16.39
CA PRO A 398 17.58 43.30 15.67
C PRO A 398 18.47 44.34 14.96
N ASN A 399 19.59 44.71 15.58
CA ASN A 399 20.51 45.75 15.09
C ASN A 399 21.59 45.25 14.13
N ALA A 400 21.59 43.97 13.73
CA ALA A 400 22.56 43.46 12.77
C ALA A 400 22.40 44.11 11.38
N ASP A 401 23.53 44.39 10.70
CA ASP A 401 23.54 44.90 9.34
C ASP A 401 22.95 43.87 8.36
N ARG A 402 22.04 44.33 7.51
CA ARG A 402 21.22 43.51 6.60
C ARG A 402 21.14 44.19 5.24
N PRO A 403 22.04 43.86 4.31
CA PRO A 403 22.04 44.48 2.99
C PRO A 403 20.74 44.23 2.22
N PHE A 404 20.18 43.02 2.33
CA PHE A 404 18.82 42.72 1.94
C PHE A 404 17.96 42.41 3.18
N LYS A 405 16.72 42.90 3.18
CA LYS A 405 15.74 42.65 4.25
C LYS A 405 14.54 41.95 3.63
N CYS A 406 14.23 40.74 4.11
CA CYS A 406 12.99 40.06 3.78
C CYS A 406 11.81 40.99 4.10
N PRO A 407 10.89 41.24 3.15
CA PRO A 407 9.67 42.00 3.41
C PRO A 407 8.82 41.31 4.48
N ALA A 408 8.17 42.09 5.35
CA ALA A 408 7.25 41.60 6.38
C ALA A 408 7.67 40.24 7.01
N PRO A 409 8.86 40.12 7.62
CA PRO A 409 9.43 38.83 7.98
C PRO A 409 8.58 38.08 9.00
N PHE A 410 7.87 38.80 9.89
CA PHE A 410 6.94 38.21 10.86
C PHE A 410 5.64 37.67 10.25
N ILE A 411 5.39 37.89 8.95
CA ILE A 411 4.25 37.33 8.20
C ILE A 411 4.76 36.27 7.22
N ILE A 412 5.76 36.61 6.40
CA ILE A 412 6.29 35.70 5.37
C ILE A 412 6.88 34.44 6.00
N VAL A 413 7.67 34.59 7.07
CA VAL A 413 8.37 33.44 7.68
C VAL A 413 7.41 32.43 8.30
N PRO A 414 6.39 32.82 9.10
CA PRO A 414 5.37 31.86 9.56
C PRO A 414 4.62 31.18 8.42
N ILE A 415 4.27 31.91 7.34
CA ILE A 415 3.62 31.30 6.16
C ILE A 415 4.52 30.23 5.54
N VAL A 416 5.81 30.52 5.37
CA VAL A 416 6.79 29.56 4.86
C VAL A 416 6.90 28.34 5.76
N LEU A 417 7.02 28.53 7.07
CA LEU A 417 7.10 27.42 8.04
C LEU A 417 5.86 26.52 7.96
N VAL A 418 4.67 27.11 7.97
CA VAL A 418 3.41 26.35 7.87
C VAL A 418 3.32 25.64 6.52
N ALA A 419 3.63 26.31 5.42
CA ALA A 419 3.57 25.72 4.08
C ALA A 419 4.56 24.55 3.94
N CYS A 420 5.82 24.72 4.32
CA CYS A 420 6.84 23.68 4.21
C CYS A 420 6.53 22.48 5.13
N LEU A 421 6.14 22.72 6.39
CA LEU A 421 5.78 21.65 7.32
C LEU A 421 4.50 20.92 6.89
N TYR A 422 3.52 21.64 6.34
CA TYR A 422 2.30 21.04 5.81
C TYR A 422 2.60 20.17 4.59
N LEU A 423 3.34 20.69 3.60
CA LEU A 423 3.76 19.94 2.41
C LEU A 423 4.60 18.71 2.78
N LEU A 424 5.47 18.83 3.78
CA LEU A 424 6.25 17.70 4.30
C LEU A 424 5.34 16.66 4.96
N ALA A 425 4.41 17.09 5.82
CA ALA A 425 3.49 16.19 6.51
C ALA A 425 2.62 15.41 5.53
N ILE A 426 1.97 16.07 4.57
CA ILE A 426 1.12 15.37 3.58
C ILE A 426 1.93 14.39 2.73
N GLN A 427 3.20 14.71 2.43
CA GLN A 427 4.08 13.80 1.68
C GLN A 427 4.47 12.57 2.51
N MET A 428 4.68 12.72 3.83
CA MET A 428 4.98 11.60 4.73
C MET A 428 3.82 10.60 4.88
N PHE A 429 2.59 11.07 4.70
CA PHE A 429 1.37 10.26 4.82
C PHE A 429 0.74 9.93 3.46
N ASP A 430 1.49 10.07 2.36
CA ASP A 430 1.01 9.68 1.03
C ASP A 430 0.80 8.16 0.96
N SER A 431 -0.45 7.73 0.74
CA SER A 431 -0.82 6.33 0.57
C SER A 431 -0.12 5.63 -0.59
N ALA A 432 0.35 6.38 -1.61
CA ALA A 432 1.07 5.85 -2.76
C ALA A 432 2.57 5.62 -2.47
N PHE A 433 3.09 6.18 -1.38
CA PHE A 433 4.47 6.00 -0.94
C PHE A 433 4.58 6.04 0.58
N ASN A 434 4.71 4.87 1.19
CA ASN A 434 5.11 4.76 2.59
C ASN A 434 6.62 4.49 2.62
N LEU A 435 7.41 5.42 3.15
CA LEU A 435 8.86 5.26 3.34
C LEU A 435 9.19 3.93 4.03
N MET A 436 8.34 3.51 4.97
CA MET A 436 8.50 2.28 5.72
C MET A 436 8.21 1.03 4.86
N ASP A 437 7.28 1.12 3.91
CA ASP A 437 7.01 0.04 2.94
C ASP A 437 8.07 0.01 1.84
N ALA A 438 8.58 1.17 1.40
CA ALA A 438 9.71 1.24 0.49
C ALA A 438 10.93 0.57 1.13
N VAL A 439 11.29 0.92 2.37
CA VAL A 439 12.38 0.27 3.12
C VAL A 439 12.09 -1.22 3.32
N ARG A 440 10.87 -1.63 3.72
CA ARG A 440 10.50 -3.05 3.87
C ARG A 440 10.55 -3.84 2.56
N THR A 441 10.22 -3.24 1.43
CA THR A 441 10.26 -3.91 0.12
C THR A 441 11.70 -4.24 -0.29
N TYR A 442 12.67 -3.41 0.07
CA TYR A 442 14.10 -3.67 -0.20
C TYR A 442 14.79 -4.50 0.89
N PHE A 443 14.30 -4.43 2.13
CA PHE A 443 14.79 -5.19 3.28
C PHE A 443 13.70 -6.16 3.76
N ILE A 444 13.15 -6.98 2.87
CA ILE A 444 12.36 -8.13 3.30
C ILE A 444 13.34 -9.02 4.08
N ASP A 445 13.17 -9.08 5.40
CA ASP A 445 13.83 -10.09 6.21
C ASP A 445 13.19 -11.43 5.89
N TRP A 446 13.73 -12.10 4.88
CA TRP A 446 13.30 -13.42 4.43
C TRP A 446 13.39 -14.48 5.54
N GLN A 447 14.04 -14.18 6.68
CA GLN A 447 14.08 -15.07 7.83
C GLN A 447 12.83 -14.99 8.72
N ASN A 448 11.97 -13.97 8.56
CA ASN A 448 10.81 -13.77 9.46
C ASN A 448 9.52 -13.37 8.72
N ILE A 449 9.11 -14.22 7.75
CA ILE A 449 7.84 -14.07 7.04
C ILE A 449 6.70 -14.59 7.93
N GLN A 450 5.68 -13.76 8.15
CA GLN A 450 4.52 -14.09 8.98
C GLN A 450 3.22 -13.98 8.17
N PRO A 451 2.18 -14.78 8.48
CA PRO A 451 0.88 -14.65 7.84
C PRO A 451 0.26 -13.28 8.11
N LEU A 452 -0.68 -12.87 7.25
CA LEU A 452 -1.45 -11.64 7.42
C LEU A 452 -2.17 -11.65 8.78
N ARG A 453 -2.19 -10.51 9.46
CA ARG A 453 -2.88 -10.41 10.76
C ARG A 453 -4.36 -10.79 10.61
N GLY A 454 -4.78 -11.78 11.38
CA GLY A 454 -6.14 -12.34 11.35
C GLY A 454 -6.35 -13.45 10.32
N THR A 455 -5.29 -13.91 9.66
CA THR A 455 -5.24 -15.20 8.96
C THR A 455 -4.30 -16.14 9.70
N ARG A 456 -4.41 -17.45 9.45
CA ARG A 456 -3.50 -18.45 9.99
C ARG A 456 -3.30 -19.58 8.99
N ASP A 457 -2.16 -20.23 9.08
CA ASP A 457 -1.92 -21.50 8.41
C ASP A 457 -2.58 -22.61 9.21
N LEU A 458 -3.41 -23.43 8.56
CA LEU A 458 -3.97 -24.64 9.16
C LEU A 458 -2.96 -25.78 9.00
N LEU A 459 -2.24 -26.08 10.07
CA LEU A 459 -1.27 -27.19 10.08
C LEU A 459 -1.99 -28.55 10.09
N PRO A 460 -1.33 -29.65 9.70
CA PRO A 460 -1.98 -30.95 9.54
C PRO A 460 -2.83 -31.42 10.73
N GLY A 461 -2.41 -31.13 11.96
CA GLY A 461 -3.14 -31.50 13.17
C GLY A 461 -4.43 -30.70 13.40
N GLU A 462 -4.50 -29.45 12.96
CA GLU A 462 -5.72 -28.64 13.01
C GLU A 462 -6.60 -28.89 11.78
N TYR A 463 -5.98 -29.07 10.61
CA TYR A 463 -6.67 -29.30 9.35
C TYR A 463 -7.54 -30.57 9.37
N ILE A 464 -7.06 -31.65 10.00
CA ILE A 464 -7.83 -32.90 10.10
C ILE A 464 -9.18 -32.72 10.84
N ILE A 465 -9.24 -31.79 11.79
CA ILE A 465 -10.48 -31.46 12.52
C ILE A 465 -11.44 -30.72 11.59
N HIS A 466 -10.94 -29.74 10.85
CA HIS A 466 -11.73 -29.03 9.84
C HIS A 466 -12.26 -29.99 8.76
N GLU A 467 -11.42 -30.91 8.29
CA GLU A 467 -11.79 -31.93 7.31
C GLU A 467 -12.86 -32.87 7.85
N TYR A 468 -12.72 -33.35 9.10
CA TYR A 468 -13.74 -34.16 9.78
C TYR A 468 -15.09 -33.43 9.83
N ILE A 469 -15.09 -32.16 10.26
CA ILE A 469 -16.32 -31.35 10.34
C ILE A 469 -17.00 -31.23 8.97
N ILE A 470 -16.22 -30.94 7.91
CA ILE A 470 -16.75 -30.81 6.54
C ILE A 470 -17.33 -32.14 6.07
N LYS A 471 -16.61 -33.25 6.24
CA LYS A 471 -17.04 -34.59 5.80
C LYS A 471 -18.29 -35.04 6.53
N THR A 472 -18.37 -34.84 7.85
CA THR A 472 -19.56 -35.17 8.64
C THR A 472 -20.75 -34.33 8.21
N ALA A 473 -20.59 -33.01 8.07
CA ALA A 473 -21.67 -32.14 7.59
C ALA A 473 -22.14 -32.54 6.18
N GLN A 474 -21.21 -32.81 5.26
CA GLN A 474 -21.52 -33.27 3.91
C GLN A 474 -22.29 -34.60 3.92
N HIS A 475 -21.83 -35.56 4.73
CA HIS A 475 -22.47 -36.87 4.85
C HIS A 475 -23.91 -36.75 5.34
N VAL A 476 -24.16 -36.02 6.44
CA VAL A 476 -25.51 -35.79 6.94
C VAL A 476 -26.35 -35.07 5.89
N GLY A 477 -25.80 -34.03 5.23
CA GLY A 477 -26.47 -33.33 4.13
C GLY A 477 -26.91 -34.25 2.98
N MET A 478 -26.09 -35.24 2.61
CA MET A 478 -26.44 -36.21 1.58
C MET A 478 -27.66 -37.06 1.97
N LEU A 479 -27.85 -37.38 3.25
CA LEU A 479 -29.04 -38.08 3.75
C LEU A 479 -30.32 -37.25 3.54
N TYR A 480 -30.19 -35.92 3.48
CA TYR A 480 -31.28 -34.97 3.20
C TYR A 480 -31.40 -34.60 1.71
N GLY A 481 -30.58 -35.21 0.84
CA GLY A 481 -30.57 -34.98 -0.60
C GLY A 481 -29.77 -33.75 -1.06
N TYR A 482 -28.94 -33.17 -0.19
CA TYR A 482 -28.07 -32.06 -0.57
C TYR A 482 -26.92 -32.54 -1.45
N LYS A 483 -26.59 -31.73 -2.45
CA LYS A 483 -25.48 -31.99 -3.38
C LYS A 483 -24.36 -30.98 -3.17
N PRO A 484 -23.09 -31.40 -3.21
CA PRO A 484 -21.97 -30.47 -3.07
C PRO A 484 -21.92 -29.50 -4.26
N MET A 485 -21.65 -28.23 -3.98
CA MET A 485 -21.48 -27.14 -4.93
C MET A 485 -20.39 -26.19 -4.43
N SER A 486 -19.67 -25.55 -5.37
CA SER A 486 -18.68 -24.51 -5.04
C SER A 486 -18.87 -23.30 -5.95
N THR A 487 -18.64 -22.12 -5.37
CA THR A 487 -18.60 -20.84 -6.06
C THR A 487 -17.19 -20.26 -6.02
N PRO A 488 -16.83 -19.33 -6.93
CA PRO A 488 -15.58 -18.58 -6.82
C PRO A 488 -15.38 -17.93 -5.45
N ILE A 489 -14.11 -17.72 -5.08
CA ILE A 489 -13.75 -16.94 -3.88
C ILE A 489 -13.89 -15.44 -4.14
N ILE A 490 -13.65 -15.03 -5.40
CA ILE A 490 -13.69 -13.65 -5.86
C ILE A 490 -14.96 -13.46 -6.67
N GLU A 491 -15.73 -12.43 -6.35
CA GLU A 491 -16.98 -12.06 -7.02
C GLU A 491 -16.97 -10.55 -7.33
N TYR A 492 -17.84 -10.08 -8.21
CA TYR A 492 -18.07 -8.64 -8.35
C TYR A 492 -18.61 -8.06 -7.05
N THR A 493 -18.07 -6.92 -6.59
CA THR A 493 -18.48 -6.27 -5.33
C THR A 493 -20.00 -6.02 -5.27
N GLN A 494 -20.60 -5.69 -6.42
CA GLN A 494 -22.03 -5.42 -6.58
C GLN A 494 -22.95 -6.57 -6.14
N ILE A 495 -22.45 -7.82 -6.17
CA ILE A 495 -23.21 -8.99 -5.71
C ILE A 495 -23.51 -8.90 -4.21
N PHE A 496 -22.60 -8.33 -3.42
CA PHE A 496 -22.76 -8.19 -1.98
C PHE A 496 -23.42 -6.86 -1.61
N ASP A 497 -23.11 -5.78 -2.32
CA ASP A 497 -23.72 -4.46 -2.07
C ASP A 497 -25.25 -4.50 -2.19
N ARG A 498 -25.76 -5.20 -3.21
CA ARG A 498 -27.20 -5.31 -3.45
C ARG A 498 -27.92 -6.23 -2.48
N THR A 499 -27.24 -7.23 -1.92
CA THR A 499 -27.89 -8.32 -1.16
C THR A 499 -27.81 -8.13 0.34
N LEU A 500 -26.70 -7.58 0.84
CA LEU A 500 -26.48 -7.46 2.28
C LEU A 500 -27.07 -6.15 2.86
N GLY A 501 -27.45 -5.19 2.01
CA GLY A 501 -28.08 -3.91 2.34
C GLY A 501 -27.09 -2.82 2.79
N GLU A 502 -27.25 -1.58 2.33
CA GLU A 502 -26.33 -0.43 2.61
C GLU A 502 -26.07 -0.14 4.11
N THR A 503 -26.81 -0.77 5.02
CA THR A 503 -26.68 -0.59 6.47
C THR A 503 -25.94 -1.71 7.18
N SER A 504 -25.65 -2.81 6.49
CA SER A 504 -24.94 -3.93 7.08
C SER A 504 -23.52 -3.51 7.45
N ASP A 505 -23.12 -3.78 8.69
CA ASP A 505 -21.72 -3.61 9.13
C ASP A 505 -20.77 -4.40 8.22
N ILE A 506 -21.24 -5.52 7.63
CA ILE A 506 -20.45 -6.30 6.68
C ILE A 506 -20.10 -5.46 5.46
N ILE A 507 -21.06 -4.86 4.76
CA ILE A 507 -20.78 -4.02 3.57
C ILE A 507 -19.94 -2.80 3.92
N ASN A 508 -20.30 -2.09 5.00
CA ASN A 508 -19.71 -0.78 5.27
C ASN A 508 -18.30 -0.86 5.86
N LYS A 509 -17.95 -1.96 6.55
CA LYS A 509 -16.72 -2.04 7.36
C LYS A 509 -15.95 -3.35 7.19
N GLU A 510 -16.58 -4.43 6.73
CA GLU A 510 -15.97 -5.78 6.79
C GLU A 510 -15.65 -6.44 5.42
N ILE A 511 -16.03 -5.90 4.25
CA ILE A 511 -15.70 -6.57 2.97
C ILE A 511 -14.29 -6.18 2.47
N TYR A 512 -13.54 -7.18 2.00
CA TYR A 512 -12.29 -6.99 1.26
C TYR A 512 -12.57 -6.66 -0.21
N ASN A 513 -12.57 -5.37 -0.55
CA ASN A 513 -12.80 -4.84 -1.90
C ASN A 513 -11.49 -4.39 -2.58
N PHE A 514 -11.37 -4.66 -3.89
CA PHE A 514 -10.21 -4.28 -4.69
C PHE A 514 -10.59 -4.05 -6.15
N VAL A 515 -9.77 -3.27 -6.86
CA VAL A 515 -9.89 -3.04 -8.30
C VAL A 515 -8.92 -3.99 -9.01
N ASP A 516 -9.43 -4.80 -9.94
CA ASP A 516 -8.58 -5.69 -10.73
C ASP A 516 -7.75 -4.93 -11.77
N LYS A 517 -6.84 -5.64 -12.46
CA LYS A 517 -5.98 -5.04 -13.50
C LYS A 517 -6.76 -4.49 -14.71
N SER A 518 -8.03 -4.86 -14.85
CA SER A 518 -8.94 -4.43 -15.91
C SER A 518 -9.87 -3.29 -15.46
N GLY A 519 -9.73 -2.81 -14.22
CA GLY A 519 -10.56 -1.74 -13.67
C GLY A 519 -11.88 -2.20 -13.04
N ASN A 520 -12.11 -3.51 -12.88
CA ASN A 520 -13.34 -4.03 -12.28
C ASN A 520 -13.28 -4.01 -10.75
N ASN A 521 -14.38 -3.61 -10.12
CA ASN A 521 -14.56 -3.72 -8.67
C ASN A 521 -14.93 -5.15 -8.28
N ILE A 522 -14.04 -5.81 -7.54
CA ILE A 522 -14.19 -7.18 -7.08
C ILE A 522 -13.98 -7.30 -5.57
N ALA A 523 -14.53 -8.36 -4.99
CA ALA A 523 -14.53 -8.61 -3.56
C ALA A 523 -14.19 -10.06 -3.25
N LEU A 524 -13.50 -10.30 -2.13
CA LEU A 524 -13.47 -11.63 -1.54
C LEU A 524 -14.84 -11.91 -0.89
N ARG A 525 -15.39 -13.10 -1.12
CA ARG A 525 -16.72 -13.45 -0.59
C ARG A 525 -16.77 -13.36 0.95
N PRO A 526 -17.71 -12.60 1.54
CA PRO A 526 -17.91 -12.56 2.98
C PRO A 526 -18.89 -13.65 3.47
N GLU A 527 -19.63 -14.29 2.58
CA GLU A 527 -20.59 -15.37 2.80
C GLU A 527 -20.86 -16.17 1.51
N PHE A 528 -21.59 -17.30 1.61
CA PHE A 528 -21.87 -18.20 0.49
C PHE A 528 -23.22 -17.99 -0.21
N THR A 529 -24.30 -17.72 0.52
CA THR A 529 -25.67 -17.55 0.04
C THR A 529 -25.78 -16.64 -1.18
N ALA A 530 -25.28 -15.39 -1.16
CA ALA A 530 -25.39 -14.51 -2.34
C ALA A 530 -24.61 -15.07 -3.54
N SER A 531 -23.46 -15.69 -3.31
CA SER A 531 -22.65 -16.32 -4.36
C SER A 531 -23.37 -17.53 -4.99
N ILE A 532 -24.14 -18.29 -4.18
CA ILE A 532 -24.93 -19.43 -4.63
C ILE A 532 -26.16 -18.96 -5.40
N ILE A 533 -26.87 -17.94 -4.93
CA ILE A 533 -28.00 -17.36 -5.66
C ILE A 533 -27.54 -16.74 -6.99
N ARG A 534 -26.37 -16.06 -7.02
CA ARG A 534 -25.75 -15.60 -8.27
C ARG A 534 -25.50 -16.76 -9.23
N ALA A 535 -25.01 -17.90 -8.72
CA ALA A 535 -24.78 -19.09 -9.53
C ALA A 535 -26.08 -19.73 -10.04
N PHE A 536 -27.12 -19.76 -9.21
CA PHE A 536 -28.47 -20.19 -9.59
C PHE A 536 -29.01 -19.36 -10.76
N ILE A 537 -28.87 -18.03 -10.68
CA ILE A 537 -29.32 -17.09 -11.73
C ILE A 537 -28.47 -17.25 -12.99
N SER A 538 -27.14 -17.18 -12.88
CA SER A 538 -26.23 -17.18 -14.03
C SER A 538 -26.29 -18.48 -14.83
N ASN A 539 -26.53 -19.61 -14.16
CA ASN A 539 -26.66 -20.93 -14.79
C ASN A 539 -28.12 -21.30 -15.10
N LYS A 540 -29.07 -20.37 -14.95
CA LYS A 540 -30.50 -20.57 -15.30
C LYS A 540 -31.12 -21.80 -14.63
N LEU A 541 -30.77 -22.07 -13.36
CA LEU A 541 -31.19 -23.29 -12.66
C LEU A 541 -32.65 -23.29 -12.18
N HIS A 542 -33.41 -22.23 -12.44
CA HIS A 542 -34.82 -22.10 -12.07
C HIS A 542 -35.73 -23.20 -12.62
N HIS A 543 -35.39 -23.81 -13.76
CA HIS A 543 -36.14 -24.95 -14.32
C HIS A 543 -35.92 -26.26 -13.56
N SER A 544 -34.93 -26.33 -12.67
CA SER A 544 -34.53 -27.54 -11.94
C SER A 544 -34.93 -27.50 -10.46
N LEU A 545 -35.82 -26.56 -10.08
CA LEU A 545 -36.30 -26.45 -8.72
C LEU A 545 -37.15 -27.68 -8.31
N PRO A 546 -37.11 -28.09 -7.03
CA PRO A 546 -36.31 -27.50 -5.96
C PRO A 546 -34.86 -28.01 -5.94
N LEU A 547 -33.94 -27.21 -5.41
CA LEU A 547 -32.49 -27.48 -5.37
C LEU A 547 -31.95 -27.42 -3.94
N LYS A 548 -31.11 -28.39 -3.59
CA LYS A 548 -30.46 -28.50 -2.27
C LYS A 548 -28.94 -28.52 -2.45
N PHE A 549 -28.26 -27.48 -1.99
CA PHE A 549 -26.82 -27.32 -2.17
C PHE A 549 -26.06 -27.26 -0.85
N PHE A 550 -24.95 -27.99 -0.79
CA PHE A 550 -23.96 -27.93 0.28
C PHE A 550 -22.67 -27.28 -0.25
N SER A 551 -22.12 -26.33 0.48
CA SER A 551 -20.82 -25.72 0.19
C SER A 551 -19.95 -25.67 1.44
N ALA A 552 -18.64 -25.78 1.25
CA ALA A 552 -17.68 -25.55 2.32
C ALA A 552 -16.44 -24.83 1.79
N GLY A 553 -15.86 -23.93 2.60
CA GLY A 553 -14.62 -23.25 2.22
C GLY A 553 -14.40 -21.91 2.92
N PRO A 554 -13.37 -21.16 2.50
CA PRO A 554 -13.00 -19.90 3.14
C PRO A 554 -13.96 -18.77 2.78
N VAL A 555 -14.14 -17.86 3.74
CA VAL A 555 -14.86 -16.58 3.66
C VAL A 555 -14.06 -15.50 4.38
N PHE A 556 -14.27 -14.24 4.01
CA PHE A 556 -13.40 -13.13 4.42
C PHE A 556 -14.19 -11.96 5.01
N ARG A 557 -13.86 -11.53 6.23
CA ARG A 557 -14.46 -10.37 6.90
C ARG A 557 -13.41 -9.56 7.66
N TYR A 558 -13.32 -8.26 7.40
CA TYR A 558 -12.39 -7.33 8.04
C TYR A 558 -12.87 -6.96 9.46
N ASP A 559 -12.97 -7.95 10.33
CA ASP A 559 -13.30 -7.77 11.73
C ASP A 559 -12.05 -7.82 12.62
N ARG A 560 -12.18 -7.39 13.88
CA ARG A 560 -11.15 -7.53 14.91
C ARG A 560 -10.96 -9.02 15.22
N PRO A 561 -9.76 -9.59 15.01
CA PRO A 561 -9.53 -11.01 15.25
C PRO A 561 -9.74 -11.37 16.72
N GLN A 562 -10.46 -12.46 16.95
CA GLN A 562 -10.70 -13.07 18.26
C GLN A 562 -10.86 -14.59 18.12
N ALA A 563 -10.96 -15.31 19.24
CA ALA A 563 -11.11 -16.77 19.22
C ALA A 563 -12.36 -17.19 18.40
N GLY A 564 -12.18 -18.05 17.40
CA GLY A 564 -13.25 -18.49 16.52
C GLY A 564 -13.81 -17.43 15.54
N ARG A 565 -13.25 -16.22 15.49
CA ARG A 565 -13.61 -15.17 14.52
C ARG A 565 -12.35 -14.52 13.96
N GLN A 566 -11.91 -15.08 12.84
CA GLN A 566 -10.73 -14.64 12.09
C GLN A 566 -11.15 -13.75 10.91
N ARG A 567 -10.18 -13.09 10.29
CA ARG A 567 -10.43 -12.29 9.07
C ARG A 567 -10.61 -13.16 7.84
N GLN A 568 -9.88 -14.27 7.80
CA GLN A 568 -10.20 -15.41 6.95
C GLN A 568 -10.63 -16.55 7.87
N PHE A 569 -11.82 -17.08 7.65
CA PHE A 569 -12.35 -18.23 8.38
C PHE A 569 -13.11 -19.14 7.42
N HIS A 570 -13.55 -20.31 7.86
CA HIS A 570 -14.20 -21.28 6.99
C HIS A 570 -15.63 -21.54 7.44
N GLN A 571 -16.52 -21.76 6.47
CA GLN A 571 -17.91 -22.10 6.73
C GLN A 571 -18.30 -23.38 6.03
N ILE A 572 -19.20 -24.14 6.67
CA ILE A 572 -20.13 -25.02 5.97
C ILE A 572 -21.41 -24.23 5.71
N ASN A 573 -22.06 -24.49 4.59
CA ASN A 573 -23.23 -23.75 4.13
C ASN A 573 -24.22 -24.68 3.44
N PHE A 574 -25.51 -24.52 3.73
CA PHE A 574 -26.60 -25.30 3.16
C PHE A 574 -27.69 -24.38 2.64
N GLU A 575 -28.11 -24.57 1.39
CA GLU A 575 -29.18 -23.79 0.76
C GLU A 575 -30.25 -24.71 0.17
N TYR A 576 -31.52 -24.44 0.50
CA TYR A 576 -32.69 -25.09 -0.05
C TYR A 576 -33.49 -24.08 -0.88
N ILE A 577 -33.20 -24.04 -2.18
CA ILE A 577 -33.81 -23.12 -3.15
C ILE A 577 -35.06 -23.77 -3.74
N GLY A 578 -36.17 -23.06 -3.75
CA GLY A 578 -37.50 -23.58 -4.11
C GLY A 578 -38.19 -24.33 -2.97
N GLY A 579 -37.60 -24.39 -1.77
CA GLY A 579 -38.22 -24.98 -0.59
C GLY A 579 -39.37 -24.10 -0.08
N GLU A 580 -40.61 -24.60 -0.12
CA GLU A 580 -41.79 -23.85 0.24
C GLU A 580 -42.30 -24.14 1.65
N GLY A 581 -42.77 -23.09 2.33
CA GLY A 581 -43.52 -23.22 3.57
C GLY A 581 -42.68 -23.61 4.80
N PRO A 582 -43.34 -23.68 5.97
CA PRO A 582 -42.65 -23.95 7.25
C PRO A 582 -42.08 -25.37 7.36
N ILE A 583 -42.46 -26.28 6.46
CA ILE A 583 -41.90 -27.64 6.43
C ILE A 583 -40.45 -27.65 5.93
N ALA A 584 -40.12 -26.83 4.92
CA ALA A 584 -38.74 -26.67 4.46
C ALA A 584 -37.85 -26.04 5.54
N ASP A 585 -38.43 -25.14 6.34
CA ASP A 585 -37.76 -24.49 7.46
C ASP A 585 -37.44 -25.48 8.58
N ALA A 586 -38.42 -26.33 8.93
CA ALA A 586 -38.22 -27.42 9.87
C ALA A 586 -37.15 -28.42 9.37
N GLU A 587 -37.14 -28.75 8.08
CA GLU A 587 -36.15 -29.65 7.49
C GLU A 587 -34.72 -29.09 7.60
N ILE A 588 -34.52 -27.80 7.29
CA ILE A 588 -33.23 -27.12 7.40
C ILE A 588 -32.75 -27.07 8.86
N ILE A 589 -33.65 -26.78 9.80
CA ILE A 589 -33.32 -26.75 11.23
C ILE A 589 -32.96 -28.16 11.74
N ASN A 590 -33.69 -29.19 11.30
CA ASN A 590 -33.40 -30.58 11.64
C ASN A 590 -32.04 -31.03 11.09
N LEU A 591 -31.73 -30.69 9.84
CA LEU A 591 -30.42 -30.94 9.26
C LEU A 591 -29.30 -30.29 10.09
N ALA A 592 -29.47 -29.03 10.49
CA ALA A 592 -28.49 -28.35 11.34
C ALA A 592 -28.34 -29.06 12.70
N PHE A 593 -29.44 -29.49 13.31
CA PHE A 593 -29.44 -30.25 14.56
C PHE A 593 -28.74 -31.62 14.41
N ASP A 594 -29.03 -32.38 13.36
CA ASP A 594 -28.41 -33.69 13.09
C ASP A 594 -26.91 -33.58 12.82
N ILE A 595 -26.45 -32.50 12.18
CA ILE A 595 -25.02 -32.22 12.01
C ILE A 595 -24.36 -32.01 13.38
N LEU A 596 -24.96 -31.21 14.26
CA LEU A 596 -24.43 -30.98 15.61
C LEU A 596 -24.40 -32.28 16.43
N GLN A 597 -25.43 -33.10 16.31
CA GLN A 597 -25.51 -34.42 16.93
C GLN A 597 -24.42 -35.37 16.41
N SER A 598 -24.22 -35.40 15.09
CA SER A 598 -23.20 -36.24 14.43
C SER A 598 -21.77 -35.76 14.73
N LEU A 599 -21.60 -34.48 15.04
CA LEU A 599 -20.36 -33.91 15.57
C LEU A 599 -20.22 -34.11 17.09
N GLU A 600 -21.21 -34.71 17.74
CA GLU A 600 -21.28 -34.95 19.18
C GLU A 600 -21.15 -33.66 20.01
N ILE A 601 -21.80 -32.59 19.56
CA ILE A 601 -21.88 -31.29 20.24
C ILE A 601 -23.26 -31.20 20.91
N ASN A 602 -23.49 -31.93 22.00
CA ASN A 602 -24.86 -32.15 22.51
C ASN A 602 -25.19 -31.51 23.86
N LEU A 603 -24.18 -31.18 24.67
CA LEU A 603 -24.41 -30.99 26.11
C LEU A 603 -24.89 -29.57 26.50
N ASP A 604 -24.74 -28.56 25.65
CA ASP A 604 -25.04 -27.15 25.99
C ASP A 604 -25.44 -26.32 24.77
N LEU A 605 -26.45 -26.79 24.01
CA LEU A 605 -27.00 -26.11 22.85
C LEU A 605 -28.43 -25.67 23.06
N THR A 606 -28.73 -24.44 22.68
CA THR A 606 -30.08 -23.87 22.65
C THR A 606 -30.40 -23.44 21.23
N LEU A 607 -31.49 -23.94 20.66
CA LEU A 607 -32.07 -23.37 19.44
C LEU A 607 -32.87 -22.12 19.81
N GLU A 608 -32.43 -20.95 19.37
CA GLU A 608 -33.21 -19.71 19.43
C GLU A 608 -33.87 -19.47 18.08
N ILE A 609 -35.18 -19.23 18.09
CA ILE A 609 -35.98 -19.07 16.87
C ILE A 609 -36.87 -17.83 16.94
N ASN A 610 -37.09 -17.21 15.78
CA ASN A 610 -37.98 -16.07 15.60
C ASN A 610 -38.60 -16.09 14.20
N SER A 611 -39.65 -15.30 14.01
CA SER A 611 -40.17 -14.99 12.68
C SER A 611 -40.16 -13.48 12.44
N LEU A 612 -39.45 -13.08 11.39
CA LEU A 612 -39.41 -11.73 10.82
C LEU A 612 -40.67 -11.39 10.00
N GLY A 613 -41.55 -12.38 9.81
CA GLY A 613 -42.77 -12.26 9.02
C GLY A 613 -42.52 -11.99 7.53
N CYS A 614 -43.62 -11.75 6.81
CA CYS A 614 -43.55 -11.30 5.42
C CYS A 614 -43.18 -9.81 5.33
N ASN A 615 -42.91 -9.30 4.13
CA ASN A 615 -42.57 -7.89 3.90
C ASN A 615 -43.62 -6.93 4.51
N GLN A 616 -44.90 -7.27 4.49
CA GLN A 616 -45.96 -6.42 5.06
C GLN A 616 -45.90 -6.36 6.59
N THR A 617 -45.68 -7.50 7.25
CA THR A 617 -45.45 -7.55 8.71
C THR A 617 -44.22 -6.73 9.09
N ARG A 618 -43.13 -6.86 8.32
CA ARG A 618 -41.89 -6.14 8.55
C ARG A 618 -42.07 -4.61 8.44
N LEU A 619 -42.77 -4.13 7.41
CA LEU A 619 -43.06 -2.70 7.23
C LEU A 619 -43.86 -2.11 8.40
N ILE A 620 -44.90 -2.80 8.86
CA ILE A 620 -45.71 -2.37 10.01
C ILE A 620 -44.85 -2.32 11.28
N TYR A 621 -43.99 -3.32 11.46
CA TYR A 621 -43.12 -3.40 12.62
C TYR A 621 -42.05 -2.31 12.61
N GLU A 622 -41.39 -2.07 11.47
CA GLU A 622 -40.41 -1.00 11.30
C GLU A 622 -41.01 0.37 11.63
N GLN A 623 -42.25 0.65 11.18
CA GLN A 623 -42.94 1.91 11.51
C GLN A 623 -43.14 2.07 13.02
N LYS A 624 -43.66 1.05 13.71
CA LYS A 624 -43.83 1.07 15.17
C LYS A 624 -42.51 1.20 15.92
N LEU A 625 -41.48 0.53 15.44
CA LEU A 625 -40.15 0.58 16.05
C LEU A 625 -39.52 1.96 15.88
N VAL A 626 -39.66 2.60 14.71
CA VAL A 626 -39.20 3.98 14.47
C VAL A 626 -39.98 4.96 15.34
N GLU A 627 -41.30 4.82 15.45
CA GLU A 627 -42.13 5.68 16.30
C GLU A 627 -41.69 5.59 17.77
N TYR A 628 -41.47 4.37 18.27
CA TYR A 628 -40.96 4.13 19.63
C TYR A 628 -39.57 4.74 19.84
N LEU A 629 -38.59 4.38 18.99
CA LEU A 629 -37.19 4.78 19.16
C LEU A 629 -36.94 6.27 18.91
N SER A 630 -37.81 6.94 18.12
CA SER A 630 -37.72 8.38 17.89
C SER A 630 -37.92 9.19 19.18
N ASN A 631 -38.68 8.67 20.15
CA ASN A 631 -38.85 9.30 21.46
C ASN A 631 -37.56 9.31 22.29
N TYR A 632 -36.65 8.39 22.01
CA TYR A 632 -35.37 8.22 22.71
C TYR A 632 -34.17 8.64 21.85
N LYS A 633 -34.39 9.35 20.74
CA LYS A 633 -33.34 9.61 19.74
C LYS A 633 -32.07 10.25 20.31
N SER A 634 -32.20 11.18 21.26
CA SER A 634 -31.06 11.84 21.93
C SER A 634 -30.30 10.94 22.90
N GLU A 635 -30.90 9.84 23.32
CA GLU A 635 -30.36 8.88 24.28
C GLU A 635 -29.77 7.64 23.59
N LEU A 636 -30.06 7.43 22.30
CA LEU A 636 -29.46 6.37 21.51
C LEU A 636 -28.00 6.69 21.18
N SER A 637 -27.17 5.65 21.10
CA SER A 637 -25.79 5.75 20.62
C SER A 637 -25.70 6.36 19.21
N GLU A 638 -24.57 6.98 18.86
CA GLU A 638 -24.38 7.58 17.52
C GLU A 638 -24.56 6.56 16.37
N ASP A 639 -24.27 5.28 16.62
CA ASP A 639 -24.50 4.22 15.65
C ASP A 639 -25.99 3.90 15.51
N SER A 640 -26.71 3.79 16.63
CA SER A 640 -28.16 3.57 16.66
C SER A 640 -28.95 4.75 16.08
N GLN A 641 -28.51 5.99 16.29
CA GLN A 641 -29.12 7.17 15.64
C GLN A 641 -29.03 7.11 14.11
N ARG A 642 -27.92 6.60 13.56
CA ARG A 642 -27.76 6.39 12.11
C ARG A 642 -28.61 5.23 11.61
N ARG A 643 -28.66 4.12 12.36
CA ARG A 643 -29.50 2.94 12.04
C ARG A 643 -30.99 3.28 12.06
N LEU A 644 -31.43 4.18 12.93
CA LEU A 644 -32.84 4.57 13.05
C LEU A 644 -33.44 5.07 11.74
N ILE A 645 -32.62 5.76 10.93
CA ILE A 645 -33.06 6.33 9.64
C ILE A 645 -33.00 5.30 8.53
N LYS A 646 -31.97 4.45 8.50
CA LYS A 646 -31.73 3.54 7.36
C LYS A 646 -32.26 2.12 7.56
N ASN A 647 -32.09 1.52 8.74
CA ASN A 647 -32.53 0.16 9.07
C ASN A 647 -32.73 0.01 10.60
N PRO A 648 -33.91 0.38 11.12
CA PRO A 648 -34.16 0.47 12.57
C PRO A 648 -34.12 -0.89 13.27
N LEU A 649 -34.36 -2.00 12.56
CA LEU A 649 -34.29 -3.35 13.13
C LEU A 649 -32.91 -3.68 13.69
N ARG A 650 -31.85 -3.10 13.11
CA ARG A 650 -30.46 -3.29 13.55
C ARG A 650 -30.14 -2.67 14.90
N ILE A 651 -31.01 -1.84 15.43
CA ILE A 651 -30.87 -1.26 16.77
C ILE A 651 -31.10 -2.36 17.82
N LEU A 652 -31.98 -3.33 17.55
CA LEU A 652 -32.32 -4.41 18.49
C LEU A 652 -31.11 -5.29 18.89
N ASP A 653 -30.05 -5.32 18.08
CA ASP A 653 -28.79 -6.04 18.35
C ASP A 653 -27.65 -5.12 18.83
N SER A 654 -27.93 -3.86 19.19
CA SER A 654 -26.91 -2.94 19.72
C SER A 654 -26.20 -3.53 20.94
N LYS A 655 -24.90 -3.27 21.11
CA LYS A 655 -24.15 -3.69 22.32
C LYS A 655 -23.98 -2.58 23.34
N ASP A 656 -24.51 -1.39 23.05
CA ASP A 656 -24.48 -0.24 23.96
C ASP A 656 -25.44 -0.46 25.13
N GLU A 657 -24.98 -0.17 26.36
CA GLU A 657 -25.77 -0.41 27.58
C GLU A 657 -27.03 0.46 27.66
N GLN A 658 -26.98 1.68 27.12
CA GLN A 658 -28.12 2.59 27.11
C GLN A 658 -29.13 2.17 26.06
N ASP A 659 -28.66 1.81 24.85
CA ASP A 659 -29.53 1.24 23.82
C ASP A 659 -30.25 -0.01 24.34
N GLN A 660 -29.55 -0.91 25.04
CA GLN A 660 -30.13 -2.16 25.56
C GLN A 660 -31.24 -1.92 26.61
N LYS A 661 -31.12 -0.88 27.43
CA LYS A 661 -32.20 -0.49 28.37
C LYS A 661 -33.44 -0.04 27.61
N ILE A 662 -33.27 0.79 26.60
CA ILE A 662 -34.37 1.30 25.76
C ILE A 662 -35.03 0.15 24.97
N ILE A 663 -34.24 -0.74 24.37
CA ILE A 663 -34.74 -1.87 23.56
C ILE A 663 -35.57 -2.86 24.38
N THR A 664 -35.40 -2.90 25.71
CA THR A 664 -36.11 -3.85 26.56
C THR A 664 -37.63 -3.67 26.50
N ASP A 665 -38.11 -2.44 26.36
CA ASP A 665 -39.54 -2.10 26.27
C ASP A 665 -40.01 -1.82 24.83
N ALA A 666 -39.17 -2.11 23.84
CA ALA A 666 -39.50 -1.92 22.43
C ALA A 666 -40.66 -2.84 21.99
N PRO A 667 -41.47 -2.42 21.01
CA PRO A 667 -42.50 -3.29 20.43
C PRO A 667 -41.87 -4.59 19.93
N VAL A 668 -42.59 -5.70 20.04
CA VAL A 668 -42.16 -7.01 19.54
C VAL A 668 -42.87 -7.33 18.23
N ILE A 669 -42.14 -7.94 17.29
CA ILE A 669 -42.64 -8.20 15.93
C ILE A 669 -43.86 -9.12 15.89
N THR A 670 -44.00 -10.01 16.89
CA THR A 670 -45.11 -10.95 17.03
C THR A 670 -46.47 -10.24 17.15
N GLN A 671 -46.51 -9.01 17.65
CA GLN A 671 -47.73 -8.18 17.73
C GLN A 671 -48.15 -7.61 16.37
N CYS A 672 -47.32 -7.75 15.33
CA CYS A 672 -47.57 -7.25 13.98
C CYS A 672 -47.87 -8.38 12.98
N TYR A 673 -48.03 -9.62 13.46
CA TYR A 673 -48.31 -10.76 12.60
C TYR A 673 -49.72 -10.68 12.03
N SER A 674 -49.83 -10.94 10.72
CA SER A 674 -51.10 -11.33 10.12
C SER A 674 -51.46 -12.75 10.58
N ASN A 675 -52.73 -13.14 10.38
CA ASN A 675 -53.17 -14.51 10.66
C ASN A 675 -52.33 -15.53 9.89
N GLU A 676 -51.95 -15.24 8.64
CA GLU A 676 -51.10 -16.09 7.80
C GLU A 676 -49.69 -16.22 8.37
N THR A 677 -49.04 -15.11 8.74
CA THR A 677 -47.69 -15.12 9.34
C THR A 677 -47.68 -15.91 10.65
N LYS A 678 -48.72 -15.74 11.47
CA LYS A 678 -48.87 -16.49 12.73
C LYS A 678 -49.03 -17.98 12.47
N GLN A 679 -49.94 -18.38 11.57
CA GLN A 679 -50.15 -19.77 11.19
C GLN A 679 -48.89 -20.42 10.61
N TYR A 680 -48.12 -19.68 9.81
CA TYR A 680 -46.83 -20.13 9.30
C TYR A 680 -45.87 -20.50 10.43
N PHE A 681 -45.69 -19.57 11.39
CA PHE A 681 -44.77 -19.78 12.50
C PHE A 681 -45.26 -20.88 13.45
N ASP A 682 -46.54 -20.91 13.79
CA ASP A 682 -47.14 -21.95 14.63
C ASP A 682 -46.97 -23.35 14.00
N SER A 683 -47.07 -23.45 12.66
CA SER A 683 -46.83 -24.70 11.94
C SER A 683 -45.36 -25.15 12.03
N LEU A 684 -44.41 -24.21 11.93
CA LEU A 684 -42.99 -24.51 12.12
C LEU A 684 -42.73 -25.03 13.52
N LEU A 685 -43.24 -24.36 14.56
CA LEU A 685 -43.10 -24.80 15.95
C LEU A 685 -43.65 -26.22 16.15
N LYS A 686 -44.84 -26.50 15.60
CA LYS A 686 -45.43 -27.84 15.62
C LYS A 686 -44.52 -28.89 14.96
N TYR A 687 -43.86 -28.57 13.85
CA TYR A 687 -42.94 -29.51 13.20
C TYR A 687 -41.68 -29.75 14.04
N LEU A 688 -41.14 -28.71 14.69
CA LEU A 688 -40.02 -28.86 15.62
C LEU A 688 -40.38 -29.74 16.83
N ASP A 689 -41.59 -29.58 17.36
CA ASP A 689 -42.11 -30.45 18.43
C ASP A 689 -42.20 -31.92 17.99
N LEU A 690 -42.70 -32.17 16.77
CA LEU A 690 -42.75 -33.54 16.21
C LEU A 690 -41.37 -34.16 16.04
N LEU A 691 -40.35 -33.34 15.76
CA LEU A 691 -38.96 -33.75 15.62
C LEU A 691 -38.22 -33.82 16.98
N ASN A 692 -38.91 -33.50 18.09
CA ASN A 692 -38.34 -33.42 19.44
C ASN A 692 -37.17 -32.43 19.56
N ILE A 693 -37.16 -31.36 18.78
CA ILE A 693 -36.15 -30.30 18.84
C ILE A 693 -36.62 -29.25 19.84
N LYS A 694 -35.88 -29.10 20.95
CA LYS A 694 -36.16 -28.05 21.94
C LYS A 694 -35.72 -26.69 21.41
N TYR A 695 -36.57 -25.67 21.59
CA TYR A 695 -36.29 -24.30 21.16
C TYR A 695 -36.73 -23.26 22.19
N ILE A 696 -36.20 -22.05 22.07
CA ILE A 696 -36.63 -20.84 22.76
C ILE A 696 -37.03 -19.81 21.72
N ILE A 697 -38.20 -19.20 21.89
CA ILE A 697 -38.64 -18.10 21.02
C ILE A 697 -37.97 -16.81 21.49
N ASN A 698 -37.08 -16.24 20.67
CA ASN A 698 -36.40 -14.98 20.94
C ASN A 698 -36.93 -13.88 20.01
N PRO A 699 -37.87 -13.02 20.46
CA PRO A 699 -38.45 -11.99 19.59
C PRO A 699 -37.46 -10.90 19.16
N LYS A 700 -36.30 -10.80 19.84
CA LYS A 700 -35.22 -9.85 19.52
C LYS A 700 -34.22 -10.40 18.50
N LEU A 701 -34.36 -11.67 18.09
CA LEU A 701 -33.46 -12.30 17.13
C LEU A 701 -33.67 -11.67 15.74
N VAL A 702 -32.76 -10.78 15.38
CA VAL A 702 -32.62 -10.17 14.05
C VAL A 702 -31.26 -10.57 13.50
N ARG A 703 -31.22 -11.09 12.28
CA ARG A 703 -29.99 -11.63 11.69
C ARG A 703 -29.09 -10.54 11.14
N GLY A 704 -27.81 -10.89 11.02
CA GLY A 704 -26.75 -10.03 10.54
C GLY A 704 -26.85 -9.56 9.08
N LEU A 705 -27.85 -10.00 8.30
CA LEU A 705 -28.00 -9.77 6.87
C LEU A 705 -29.46 -9.36 6.57
N ASP A 706 -29.66 -8.35 5.72
CA ASP A 706 -30.99 -7.71 5.60
C ASP A 706 -31.98 -8.50 4.72
N TYR A 707 -31.50 -9.52 4.02
CA TYR A 707 -32.29 -10.33 3.08
C TYR A 707 -33.23 -11.35 3.74
N TYR A 708 -33.14 -11.56 5.06
CA TYR A 708 -33.98 -12.54 5.76
C TYR A 708 -35.45 -12.09 5.85
N CYS A 709 -36.36 -13.07 5.74
CA CYS A 709 -37.79 -12.96 5.94
C CYS A 709 -38.31 -14.22 6.64
N HIS A 710 -39.53 -14.19 7.17
CA HIS A 710 -40.12 -15.33 7.91
C HIS A 710 -39.13 -15.87 8.95
N THR A 711 -38.78 -17.16 8.91
CA THR A 711 -37.95 -17.82 9.91
C THR A 711 -36.54 -17.25 10.00
N ALA A 712 -36.10 -16.96 11.22
CA ALA A 712 -34.72 -16.71 11.60
C ALA A 712 -34.36 -17.60 12.79
N PHE A 713 -33.20 -18.25 12.77
CA PHE A 713 -32.80 -19.15 13.84
C PHE A 713 -31.29 -19.17 14.07
N GLU A 714 -30.90 -19.52 15.29
CA GLU A 714 -29.51 -19.69 15.72
C GLU A 714 -29.39 -20.84 16.72
N PHE A 715 -28.30 -21.60 16.64
CA PHE A 715 -27.90 -22.47 17.75
C PHE A 715 -26.83 -21.75 18.57
N THR A 716 -27.13 -21.53 19.84
CA THR A 716 -26.29 -20.80 20.79
C THR A 716 -25.75 -21.70 21.90
N THR A 717 -24.63 -21.30 22.50
CA THR A 717 -24.01 -21.96 23.66
C THR A 717 -23.52 -20.95 24.68
N THR A 718 -23.43 -21.37 25.95
CA THR A 718 -22.87 -20.56 27.03
C THR A 718 -21.34 -20.72 27.16
N LYS A 719 -20.73 -21.69 26.47
CA LYS A 719 -19.30 -22.05 26.63
C LYS A 719 -18.32 -21.12 25.91
N LEU A 720 -18.75 -20.39 24.89
CA LEU A 720 -17.89 -19.55 24.05
C LEU A 720 -17.84 -18.06 24.49
N GLY A 721 -18.39 -17.71 25.66
CA GLY A 721 -18.37 -16.35 26.19
C GLY A 721 -19.29 -15.39 25.43
N ALA A 722 -18.82 -14.16 25.14
CA ALA A 722 -19.61 -13.08 24.54
C ALA A 722 -20.15 -13.36 23.11
N GLN A 723 -19.73 -14.46 22.47
CA GLN A 723 -20.22 -14.89 21.16
C GLN A 723 -20.77 -16.32 21.23
N SER A 724 -22.04 -16.43 21.58
CA SER A 724 -22.73 -17.70 21.82
C SER A 724 -23.13 -18.46 20.55
N THR A 725 -23.28 -17.79 19.40
CA THR A 725 -23.77 -18.41 18.15
C THR A 725 -22.75 -19.36 17.52
N ILE A 726 -23.14 -20.61 17.29
CA ILE A 726 -22.32 -21.63 16.62
C ILE A 726 -22.67 -21.72 15.14
N LEU A 727 -23.97 -21.77 14.85
CA LEU A 727 -24.52 -21.75 13.50
C LEU A 727 -25.78 -20.92 13.47
N ALA A 728 -26.12 -20.41 12.29
CA ALA A 728 -27.27 -19.56 12.13
C ALA A 728 -27.80 -19.58 10.69
N GLY A 729 -29.10 -19.35 10.56
CA GLY A 729 -29.79 -19.41 9.29
C GLY A 729 -31.15 -18.73 9.32
N GLY A 730 -31.90 -18.95 8.24
CA GLY A 730 -33.23 -18.39 8.06
C GLY A 730 -33.68 -18.39 6.61
N ARG A 731 -34.93 -17.98 6.41
CA ARG A 731 -35.59 -17.89 5.11
C ARG A 731 -35.31 -16.54 4.44
N TYR A 732 -35.18 -16.50 3.11
CA TYR A 732 -34.74 -15.33 2.35
C TYR A 732 -35.37 -15.23 0.95
N ASP A 733 -36.67 -15.46 0.87
CA ASP A 733 -37.43 -15.62 -0.39
C ASP A 733 -37.21 -14.52 -1.45
N ASN A 734 -36.93 -13.28 -1.03
CA ASN A 734 -36.78 -12.16 -1.95
C ASN A 734 -35.37 -12.03 -2.58
N LEU A 735 -34.38 -12.80 -2.09
CA LEU A 735 -32.97 -12.58 -2.44
C LEU A 735 -32.70 -12.74 -3.94
N SER A 736 -33.22 -13.81 -4.56
CA SER A 736 -33.06 -14.04 -6.01
C SER A 736 -33.64 -12.88 -6.82
N LYS A 737 -34.81 -12.36 -6.44
CA LYS A 737 -35.46 -11.21 -7.08
C LYS A 737 -34.65 -9.92 -6.93
N ILE A 738 -34.12 -9.64 -5.74
CA ILE A 738 -33.24 -8.49 -5.46
C ILE A 738 -31.99 -8.52 -6.37
N MET A 739 -31.49 -9.72 -6.66
CA MET A 739 -30.35 -9.94 -7.55
C MET A 739 -30.69 -9.94 -9.05
N GLY A 740 -31.95 -9.70 -9.42
CA GLY A 740 -32.42 -9.68 -10.81
C GLY A 740 -32.80 -11.06 -11.37
N GLY A 741 -32.97 -12.05 -10.52
CA GLY A 741 -33.44 -13.40 -10.85
C GLY A 741 -34.95 -13.58 -10.71
N ALA A 742 -35.41 -14.83 -10.83
CA ALA A 742 -36.80 -15.21 -10.60
C ALA A 742 -37.19 -15.08 -9.12
N ASP A 743 -38.48 -14.85 -8.86
CA ASP A 743 -39.06 -14.81 -7.51
C ASP A 743 -39.16 -16.23 -6.96
N VAL A 744 -38.16 -16.64 -6.15
CA VAL A 744 -37.96 -18.02 -5.73
C VAL A 744 -37.73 -18.07 -4.23
N LYS A 745 -38.60 -18.80 -3.54
CA LYS A 745 -38.52 -19.04 -2.10
C LYS A 745 -37.27 -19.83 -1.74
N ALA A 746 -36.60 -19.50 -0.65
CA ALA A 746 -35.38 -20.18 -0.26
C ALA A 746 -35.09 -20.04 1.24
N ILE A 747 -34.41 -21.05 1.79
CA ILE A 747 -33.96 -21.08 3.18
C ILE A 747 -32.63 -21.80 3.28
N GLY A 748 -31.80 -21.40 4.24
CA GLY A 748 -30.51 -22.01 4.45
C GLY A 748 -29.86 -21.61 5.77
N PHE A 749 -28.67 -22.13 6.00
CA PHE A 749 -27.84 -21.78 7.15
C PHE A 749 -26.35 -21.93 6.84
N ALA A 750 -25.53 -21.29 7.67
CA ALA A 750 -24.09 -21.47 7.69
C ALA A 750 -23.58 -21.68 9.12
N ALA A 751 -22.48 -22.42 9.24
CA ALA A 751 -21.77 -22.62 10.49
C ALA A 751 -20.27 -22.38 10.30
N GLY A 752 -19.65 -21.67 11.24
CA GLY A 752 -18.21 -21.43 11.23
C GLY A 752 -17.45 -22.68 11.68
N ILE A 753 -16.57 -23.21 10.84
CA ILE A 753 -15.81 -24.44 11.11
C ILE A 753 -14.87 -24.22 12.30
N GLU A 754 -14.22 -23.07 12.39
CA GLU A 754 -13.37 -22.71 13.53
C GLU A 754 -14.14 -22.70 14.85
N ARG A 755 -15.42 -22.29 14.84
CA ARG A 755 -16.26 -22.31 16.04
C ARG A 755 -16.65 -23.73 16.42
N LEU A 756 -17.08 -24.53 15.44
CA LEU A 756 -17.38 -25.96 15.66
C LEU A 756 -16.16 -26.69 16.24
N ALA A 757 -14.96 -26.43 15.70
CA ALA A 757 -13.71 -27.01 16.19
C ALA A 757 -13.38 -26.66 17.66
N LEU A 758 -13.91 -25.54 18.19
CA LEU A 758 -13.73 -25.13 19.59
C LEU A 758 -14.75 -25.75 20.55
N MET A 759 -15.82 -26.36 20.05
CA MET A 759 -16.93 -26.83 20.89
C MET A 759 -16.60 -28.07 21.72
N ARG A 760 -15.63 -28.87 21.26
CA ARG A 760 -15.15 -30.07 21.95
C ARG A 760 -13.74 -30.42 21.53
N GLN A 761 -13.13 -31.36 22.24
CA GLN A 761 -11.92 -32.01 21.77
C GLN A 761 -12.28 -33.08 20.74
N TYR A 762 -11.61 -33.03 19.58
CA TYR A 762 -11.76 -34.00 18.50
C TYR A 762 -10.58 -34.97 18.53
N ASN A 763 -10.83 -36.20 18.96
CA ASN A 763 -9.85 -37.28 18.94
C ASN A 763 -9.96 -38.04 17.62
N ILE A 764 -9.53 -37.40 16.52
CA ILE A 764 -9.54 -38.03 15.20
C ILE A 764 -8.35 -38.97 15.07
N GLU A 765 -8.61 -40.23 14.75
CA GLU A 765 -7.57 -41.22 14.53
C GLU A 765 -6.66 -40.77 13.37
N LYS A 766 -5.37 -40.63 13.65
CA LYS A 766 -4.39 -40.22 12.65
C LYS A 766 -3.97 -41.44 11.83
N ILE A 767 -3.88 -41.27 10.51
CA ILE A 767 -3.28 -42.27 9.64
C ILE A 767 -1.79 -42.39 10.00
N ARG A 768 -1.39 -43.52 10.57
CA ARG A 768 -0.01 -43.80 10.97
C ARG A 768 0.73 -44.49 9.83
N SER A 769 1.78 -43.85 9.33
CA SER A 769 2.57 -44.40 8.23
C SER A 769 3.46 -45.55 8.70
N VAL A 770 3.80 -46.44 7.76
CA VAL A 770 4.88 -47.42 7.89
C VAL A 770 6.15 -46.79 7.32
N PHE A 771 7.25 -46.93 8.05
CA PHE A 771 8.55 -46.40 7.64
C PHE A 771 9.42 -47.49 7.04
N ILE A 772 10.08 -47.21 5.92
CA ILE A 772 11.07 -48.12 5.34
C ILE A 772 12.46 -47.50 5.48
N PHE A 773 13.40 -48.28 5.99
CA PHE A 773 14.80 -47.90 6.22
C PHE A 773 15.76 -48.81 5.46
N PRO A 774 16.43 -48.33 4.39
CA PRO A 774 17.54 -49.05 3.80
C PRO A 774 18.74 -49.04 4.76
N ILE A 775 19.35 -50.21 4.98
CA ILE A 775 20.55 -50.38 5.82
C ILE A 775 21.79 -49.86 5.09
N SER A 776 21.87 -50.04 3.77
CA SER A 776 22.96 -49.55 2.92
C SER A 776 22.44 -48.90 1.64
N ASP A 777 23.31 -48.18 0.92
CA ASP A 777 22.95 -47.49 -0.32
C ASP A 777 22.53 -48.46 -1.44
N SER A 778 23.05 -49.70 -1.45
CA SER A 778 22.63 -50.74 -2.40
C SER A 778 21.18 -51.20 -2.21
N ASN A 779 20.59 -50.99 -1.02
CA ASN A 779 19.22 -51.40 -0.73
C ASN A 779 18.17 -50.33 -1.12
N VAL A 780 18.61 -49.12 -1.48
CA VAL A 780 17.70 -48.00 -1.77
C VAL A 780 16.77 -48.29 -2.94
N SER A 781 17.29 -48.87 -4.03
CA SER A 781 16.48 -49.21 -5.22
C SER A 781 15.37 -50.20 -4.88
N TYR A 782 15.66 -51.22 -4.05
CA TYR A 782 14.65 -52.18 -3.59
C TYR A 782 13.63 -51.51 -2.67
N CYS A 783 14.06 -50.67 -1.71
CA CYS A 783 13.15 -49.92 -0.84
C CYS A 783 12.17 -49.02 -1.60
N ILE A 784 12.60 -48.42 -2.73
CA ILE A 784 11.72 -47.61 -3.59
C ILE A 784 10.64 -48.50 -4.23
N ILE A 785 11.03 -49.66 -4.77
CA ILE A 785 10.11 -50.63 -5.36
C ILE A 785 9.12 -51.15 -4.30
N LEU A 786 9.64 -51.52 -3.12
CA LEU A 786 8.84 -52.00 -2.01
C LEU A 786 7.84 -50.93 -1.52
N ALA A 787 8.29 -49.69 -1.34
CA ALA A 787 7.43 -48.58 -0.97
C ALA A 787 6.28 -48.40 -1.96
N GLN A 788 6.57 -48.52 -3.27
CA GLN A 788 5.56 -48.42 -4.31
C GLN A 788 4.55 -49.58 -4.28
N ARG A 789 5.02 -50.82 -4.09
CA ARG A 789 4.12 -51.99 -3.97
C ARG A 789 3.17 -51.86 -2.77
N LEU A 790 3.70 -51.45 -1.61
CA LEU A 790 2.90 -51.25 -0.40
C LEU A 790 1.90 -50.08 -0.56
N ARG A 791 2.27 -49.01 -1.25
CA ARG A 791 1.34 -47.92 -1.61
C ARG A 791 0.23 -48.39 -2.55
N GLN A 792 0.55 -49.24 -3.53
CA GLN A 792 -0.45 -49.87 -4.41
C GLN A 792 -1.42 -50.78 -3.65
N ALA A 793 -1.00 -51.32 -2.50
CA ALA A 793 -1.85 -52.03 -1.55
C ALA A 793 -2.59 -51.10 -0.55
N ASN A 794 -2.62 -49.78 -0.79
CA ASN A 794 -3.23 -48.76 0.07
C ASN A 794 -2.60 -48.63 1.47
N ILE A 795 -1.33 -49.00 1.64
CA ILE A 795 -0.59 -48.81 2.89
C ILE A 795 0.19 -47.49 2.84
N PRO A 796 0.02 -46.58 3.82
CA PRO A 796 0.74 -45.31 3.86
C PRO A 796 2.23 -45.54 4.19
N ILE A 797 3.12 -45.23 3.24
CA ILE A 797 4.57 -45.43 3.39
C ILE A 797 5.35 -44.11 3.38
N ASP A 798 6.17 -43.89 4.40
CA ASP A 798 7.27 -42.91 4.40
C ASP A 798 8.60 -43.63 4.19
N LEU A 799 9.40 -43.13 3.25
CA LEU A 799 10.69 -43.71 2.88
C LEU A 799 11.81 -42.81 3.40
N SER A 800 12.55 -43.28 4.40
CA SER A 800 13.60 -42.48 5.05
C SER A 800 14.99 -42.93 4.60
N ILE A 801 15.58 -42.15 3.69
CA ILE A 801 16.83 -42.52 3.00
C ILE A 801 18.04 -41.70 3.49
N THR A 802 17.83 -40.52 4.06
CA THR A 802 18.91 -39.57 4.38
C THR A 802 19.28 -39.55 5.86
N GLY A 803 20.56 -39.32 6.15
CA GLY A 803 21.09 -39.21 7.52
C GLY A 803 21.40 -40.56 8.19
N LYS A 804 21.88 -40.54 9.44
CA LYS A 804 22.20 -41.77 10.21
C LYS A 804 20.93 -42.52 10.58
N ILE A 805 20.96 -43.86 10.57
CA ILE A 805 19.79 -44.72 10.84
C ILE A 805 19.11 -44.42 12.18
N SER A 806 19.87 -44.10 13.23
CA SER A 806 19.33 -43.70 14.53
C SER A 806 18.46 -42.43 14.47
N LYS A 807 18.86 -41.43 13.67
CA LYS A 807 18.06 -40.23 13.42
C LYS A 807 16.82 -40.52 12.60
N ARG A 808 16.90 -41.47 11.65
CA ARG A 808 15.77 -41.90 10.83
C ARG A 808 14.69 -42.61 11.68
N ILE A 809 15.11 -43.49 12.58
CA ILE A 809 14.21 -44.15 13.56
C ILE A 809 13.59 -43.12 14.51
N GLN A 810 14.38 -42.16 15.00
CA GLN A 810 13.87 -41.07 15.84
C GLN A 810 12.79 -40.24 15.09
N LYS A 811 13.00 -39.96 13.79
CA LYS A 811 12.00 -39.28 12.95
C LYS A 811 10.70 -40.08 12.86
N ALA A 812 10.75 -41.39 12.65
CA ALA A 812 9.56 -42.24 12.60
C ALA A 812 8.80 -42.25 13.93
N SER A 813 9.51 -42.28 15.06
CA SER A 813 8.90 -42.19 16.39
C SER A 813 8.22 -40.83 16.61
N LEU A 814 8.87 -39.72 16.24
CA LEU A 814 8.29 -38.37 16.32
C LEU A 814 7.04 -38.20 15.44
N GLN A 815 6.94 -38.94 14.34
CA GLN A 815 5.77 -38.95 13.46
C GLN A 815 4.71 -40.01 13.85
N SER A 816 4.90 -40.69 14.99
CA SER A 816 3.99 -41.72 15.50
C SER A 816 3.72 -42.83 14.46
N ALA A 817 4.77 -43.27 13.77
CA ALA A 817 4.71 -44.39 12.84
C ALA A 817 4.23 -45.68 13.53
N LYS A 818 3.46 -46.51 12.81
CA LYS A 818 2.94 -47.76 13.36
C LYS A 818 3.98 -48.89 13.25
N TYR A 819 4.60 -49.01 12.08
CA TYR A 819 5.59 -50.04 11.80
C TYR A 819 6.85 -49.45 11.16
N ALA A 820 7.97 -50.13 11.36
CA ALA A 820 9.26 -49.84 10.74
C ALA A 820 9.78 -51.09 10.02
N ILE A 821 10.14 -50.97 8.75
CA ILE A 821 10.70 -52.05 7.93
C ILE A 821 12.19 -51.74 7.70
N PHE A 822 13.05 -52.68 8.08
CA PHE A 822 14.49 -52.57 7.83
C PHE A 822 14.86 -53.47 6.66
N VAL A 823 15.59 -52.91 5.69
CA VAL A 823 15.96 -53.62 4.47
C VAL A 823 17.47 -53.63 4.32
N GLY A 824 18.08 -54.78 4.53
CA GLY A 824 19.46 -55.08 4.15
C GLY A 824 19.53 -56.01 2.94
N ASP A 825 20.73 -56.48 2.65
CA ASP A 825 20.98 -57.34 1.49
C ASP A 825 20.22 -58.68 1.57
N ASN A 826 20.06 -59.23 2.78
CA ASN A 826 19.30 -60.46 2.99
C ASN A 826 17.81 -60.28 2.71
N GLU A 827 17.20 -59.20 3.22
CA GLU A 827 15.79 -58.90 2.99
C GLU A 827 15.51 -58.63 1.51
N GLN A 828 16.45 -57.99 0.81
CA GLN A 828 16.36 -57.74 -0.63
C GLN A 828 16.47 -59.02 -1.47
N ILE A 829 17.30 -59.99 -1.08
CA ILE A 829 17.48 -61.25 -1.82
C ILE A 829 16.34 -62.23 -1.55
N THR A 830 15.87 -62.30 -0.31
CA THR A 830 14.91 -63.33 0.13
C THR A 830 13.46 -62.87 0.08
N GLU A 831 13.21 -61.57 -0.13
CA GLU A 831 11.89 -60.92 -0.02
C GLU A 831 11.17 -61.12 1.33
N ASN A 832 11.90 -61.60 2.36
CA ASN A 832 11.41 -61.62 3.73
C ASN A 832 11.65 -60.26 4.37
N LEU A 833 10.59 -59.56 4.76
CA LEU A 833 10.67 -58.24 5.37
C LEU A 833 10.75 -58.36 6.89
N LYS A 834 11.75 -57.70 7.46
CA LYS A 834 11.84 -57.51 8.91
C LYS A 834 11.03 -56.28 9.32
N ILE A 835 9.89 -56.51 9.96
CA ILE A 835 8.94 -55.48 10.38
C ILE A 835 8.97 -55.35 11.90
N LYS A 836 9.20 -54.13 12.40
CA LYS A 836 9.13 -53.79 13.81
C LYS A 836 7.86 -53.01 14.12
N ASP A 837 7.04 -53.50 15.04
CA ASP A 837 5.94 -52.76 15.64
C ASP A 837 6.50 -51.77 16.65
N LEU A 838 6.23 -50.48 16.42
CA LEU A 838 6.77 -49.41 17.26
C LEU A 838 5.95 -49.17 18.53
N ASP A 839 4.69 -49.64 18.58
CA ASP A 839 3.86 -49.58 19.79
C ASP A 839 4.22 -50.72 20.74
N GLN A 840 4.32 -51.95 20.21
CA GLN A 840 4.57 -53.16 21.00
C GLN A 840 6.05 -53.49 21.18
N GLN A 841 6.94 -52.83 20.43
CA GLN A 841 8.38 -53.14 20.36
C GLN A 841 8.68 -54.59 19.93
N HIS A 842 7.75 -55.25 19.24
CA HIS A 842 7.90 -56.60 18.73
C HIS A 842 8.43 -56.62 17.28
N GLU A 843 9.21 -57.64 16.92
CA GLU A 843 9.74 -57.82 15.56
C GLU A 843 9.11 -59.04 14.90
N TYR A 844 8.67 -58.88 13.67
CA TYR A 844 8.08 -59.90 12.82
C TYR A 844 8.95 -60.08 11.58
N ILE A 845 9.03 -61.31 11.07
CA ILE A 845 9.58 -61.61 9.75
C ILE A 845 8.41 -62.12 8.92
N ILE A 846 8.10 -61.42 7.85
CA ILE A 846 6.94 -61.74 7.00
C ILE A 846 7.39 -61.76 5.55
N GLN A 847 6.88 -62.71 4.76
CA GLN A 847 7.00 -62.63 3.31
C GLN A 847 6.17 -61.46 2.77
N PHE A 848 6.54 -60.95 1.61
CA PHE A 848 5.86 -59.79 1.04
C PHE A 848 4.37 -60.05 0.70
N GLU A 849 4.02 -61.26 0.23
CA GLU A 849 2.63 -61.70 -0.02
C GLU A 849 1.85 -61.88 1.28
#